data_AF-A0A812MZC3-F1
#
_entry.id   AF-A0A812MZC3-F1
#
_cell.length_a   1.000
_cell.length_b   1.000
_cell.length_c   1.000
_cell.angle_alpha   90.00
_cell.angle_beta   90.00
_cell.angle_gamma   90.00
#
_symmetry.space_group_name_H-M   'P 1'
#
loop_
_entity.id
_entity.type
_entity.pdbx_description
1 polymer ?
#
loop_
_entity_poly.entity_id
_entity_poly.type
_entity_poly.pdbx_seq_one_letter_code
_entity_poly.pdbx_strand_id
1 'polypeptide(L)'
;MSQGQEQWIQVQGATSDEFCACIAGYFLFRGRCELCITGSICPGSNYLQLLPGYFSSVDEPGEVFQCFGEADRCPGGAPGTCAMGRDNSSVACSTCLPGSVAKGGECLPCQSGDYFLVIVMGILGCCCVAVLYFVLMRKSQQSTSPENLLIAGLGLGQMVTIVQQLAVIQQFKIEWGEPFSGMLTSLDVFAFDLDLISVGCVAPMGPVAKFATRTLLVLVLFAVACAVHFIFIALQRAKGLRLSVLGSTVGTLFMVFFISVCSSLLAPFRCNLHPNELSTLQAYHEVLCNGEGEHLSMALIGGFCCILPLTFLVVCSWIILFQLPKWLADGDVKMIRACSFLFIRFRPGAEAFSVVFFIRNALVVICPLIPSVSGRVLSMNLVLYASLIIVAFAKPWRSMLCNVLDIFLVAGLLVILGMGSLFVQVTNDASFSTTVICIAIFVCMFLAIFGSIMYGILKHLLLKYRKPFRFFICHQKNAAGSYARLLKQELQLRGSRFTTFVDCDDLNDLTKLFSYVGQDTETFVILGSPQILTRKWCVGEMVNARLNKVHSVLLTFPGFVKPDASFIRDYATLVPDVSELSNYNIGLQEVEETLRWIGTISMIEVPGLLNPDSIDDVVSGLSGSTTRTRGSASSEDAGCVIAADLDNMEAAATAFVLLGLIRKKVMTGVAGSVPTVLMKKQTITRDAKSVLLICSEGCFNSRQVAEWLLQVRQAEQCALLPIIAEDGFRFPSQSTYDQLFTNPDLQTLDLEDYVQIIKAVFQEIAVVFSPQNYSSTAEDLELRATQVAWRLSNGLKPLAAKAEKKQSTSEGSQDDNLVCTKVRTVIM
;
A
#
# COMPACT_ATOMS: atom_id res chain seq x y z
N MET A 1 13.29 -1.74 89.12
CA MET A 1 12.19 -2.71 89.13
C MET A 1 12.01 -3.24 87.72
N SER A 2 12.61 -4.38 87.41
CA SER A 2 12.43 -5.08 86.13
C SER A 2 11.00 -5.63 86.10
N GLN A 3 10.15 -5.06 85.24
CA GLN A 3 8.86 -5.64 84.91
C GLN A 3 9.10 -7.06 84.37
N GLY A 4 8.52 -8.07 85.02
CA GLY A 4 8.62 -9.45 84.56
C GLY A 4 8.01 -9.56 83.18
N GLN A 5 8.80 -9.94 82.18
CA GLN A 5 8.27 -10.35 80.89
C GLN A 5 7.61 -11.72 81.06
N GLU A 6 6.32 -11.79 80.77
CA GLU A 6 5.61 -13.06 80.62
C GLU A 6 6.25 -13.83 79.46
N GLN A 7 6.71 -15.05 79.73
CA GLN A 7 7.33 -15.92 78.73
C GLN A 7 6.46 -17.16 78.55
N TRP A 8 6.00 -17.37 77.32
CA TRP A 8 5.23 -18.56 76.95
C TRP A 8 6.14 -19.80 76.99
N ILE A 9 5.67 -20.86 77.65
CA ILE A 9 6.33 -22.16 77.74
C ILE A 9 5.46 -23.23 77.08
N GLN A 10 6.10 -24.19 76.40
CA GLN A 10 5.39 -25.29 75.77
C GLN A 10 4.93 -26.30 76.84
N VAL A 11 3.62 -26.46 77.01
CA VAL A 11 3.00 -27.41 77.96
C VAL A 11 2.02 -28.33 77.24
N GLN A 12 1.95 -29.60 77.64
CA GLN A 12 0.93 -30.54 77.14
C GLN A 12 -0.27 -30.54 78.10
N GLY A 13 -1.47 -30.26 77.57
CA GLY A 13 -2.73 -30.34 78.33
C GLY A 13 -3.04 -29.10 79.18
N ALA A 14 -3.16 -27.93 78.55
CA ALA A 14 -3.66 -26.73 79.23
C ALA A 14 -5.11 -26.92 79.71
N THR A 15 -5.45 -26.34 80.86
CA THR A 15 -6.77 -26.48 81.50
C THR A 15 -7.86 -25.57 80.91
N SER A 16 -7.49 -24.61 80.06
CA SER A 16 -8.38 -23.70 79.34
C SER A 16 -7.70 -23.21 78.06
N ASP A 17 -8.48 -22.94 77.02
CA ASP A 17 -8.02 -22.37 75.74
C ASP A 17 -7.38 -20.98 75.93
N GLU A 18 -7.71 -20.26 77.01
CA GLU A 18 -7.15 -18.96 77.37
C GLU A 18 -5.65 -19.02 77.73
N PHE A 19 -5.13 -20.21 78.10
CA PHE A 19 -3.71 -20.43 78.40
C PHE A 19 -2.93 -20.95 77.19
N CYS A 20 -3.56 -21.08 76.03
CA CYS A 20 -2.93 -21.53 74.79
C CYS A 20 -2.65 -20.34 73.87
N ALA A 21 -1.38 -20.18 73.49
CA ALA A 21 -0.96 -19.22 72.48
C ALA A 21 -0.13 -19.90 71.39
N CYS A 22 -0.17 -19.34 70.19
CA CYS A 22 0.69 -19.81 69.10
C CYS A 22 2.13 -19.35 69.30
N ILE A 23 3.09 -20.21 68.97
CA ILE A 23 4.51 -19.85 68.98
C ILE A 23 4.82 -18.86 67.85
N ALA A 24 5.96 -18.16 67.94
CA ALA A 24 6.43 -17.30 66.86
C ALA A 24 6.53 -18.07 65.52
N GLY A 25 6.13 -17.41 64.43
CA GLY A 25 5.95 -18.05 63.12
C GLY A 25 4.58 -18.69 62.89
N TYR A 26 3.74 -18.75 63.93
CA TYR A 26 2.35 -19.19 63.86
C TYR A 26 1.42 -18.13 64.46
N PHE A 27 0.16 -18.10 64.03
CA PHE A 27 -0.86 -17.24 64.59
C PHE A 27 -2.18 -17.99 64.79
N LEU A 28 -2.97 -17.57 65.76
CA LEU A 28 -4.25 -18.20 66.08
C LEU A 28 -5.33 -17.72 65.10
N PHE A 29 -5.83 -18.64 64.27
CA PHE A 29 -6.89 -18.37 63.30
C PHE A 29 -7.92 -19.50 63.32
N ARG A 30 -9.22 -19.14 63.32
CA ARG A 30 -10.34 -20.11 63.34
C ARG A 30 -10.17 -21.24 64.39
N GLY A 31 -9.59 -20.91 65.56
CA GLY A 31 -9.37 -21.83 66.68
C GLY A 31 -8.16 -22.78 66.53
N ARG A 32 -7.27 -22.53 65.56
CA ARG A 32 -6.05 -23.34 65.34
C ARG A 32 -4.83 -22.44 65.13
N CYS A 33 -3.65 -22.91 65.52
CA CYS A 33 -2.41 -22.23 65.18
C CYS A 33 -2.01 -22.57 63.74
N GLU A 34 -2.11 -21.59 62.84
CA GLU A 34 -1.72 -21.71 61.44
C GLU A 34 -0.35 -21.09 61.20
N LEU A 35 0.37 -21.61 60.20
CA LEU A 35 1.67 -21.08 59.80
C LEU A 35 1.49 -19.68 59.21
N CYS A 36 2.41 -18.77 59.53
CA CYS A 36 2.39 -17.42 58.98
C CYS A 36 2.45 -17.43 57.44
N ILE A 37 1.46 -16.81 56.79
CA ILE A 37 1.36 -16.75 55.33
C ILE A 37 2.37 -15.75 54.78
N THR A 38 2.87 -16.00 53.56
CA THR A 38 3.76 -15.05 52.85
C THR A 38 3.14 -13.65 52.80
N GLY A 39 3.93 -12.64 53.15
CA GLY A 39 3.47 -11.26 53.26
C GLY A 39 3.05 -10.83 54.68
N SER A 40 3.20 -11.71 55.66
CA SER A 40 2.92 -11.41 57.07
C SER A 40 4.06 -11.84 58.01
N ILE A 41 4.09 -11.22 59.19
CA ILE A 41 4.96 -11.52 60.33
C ILE A 41 4.07 -11.86 61.52
N CYS A 42 4.28 -13.05 62.08
CA CYS A 42 3.49 -13.58 63.20
C CYS A 42 4.41 -13.72 64.42
N PRO A 43 4.42 -12.74 65.35
CA PRO A 43 5.21 -12.83 66.58
C PRO A 43 4.71 -13.92 67.55
N GLY A 44 3.51 -14.47 67.32
CA GLY A 44 2.87 -15.51 68.14
C GLY A 44 1.52 -15.06 68.69
N SER A 45 0.84 -15.93 69.43
CA SER A 45 -0.51 -15.71 69.97
C SER A 45 -1.53 -15.40 68.86
N ASN A 46 -2.29 -14.32 68.98
CA ASN A 46 -3.28 -13.82 68.01
C ASN A 46 -2.78 -12.60 67.22
N TYR A 47 -1.49 -12.26 67.31
CA TYR A 47 -0.94 -11.08 66.65
C TYR A 47 -0.44 -11.43 65.24
N LEU A 48 -0.93 -10.69 64.24
CA LEU A 48 -0.50 -10.76 62.85
C LEU A 48 -0.17 -9.34 62.37
N GLN A 49 0.99 -9.17 61.76
CA GLN A 49 1.42 -7.92 61.15
C GLN A 49 1.73 -8.14 59.67
N LEU A 50 1.20 -7.29 58.80
CA LEU A 50 1.38 -7.36 57.36
C LEU A 50 2.64 -6.60 56.93
N LEU A 51 3.35 -7.15 55.95
CA LEU A 51 4.44 -6.47 55.26
C LEU A 51 3.88 -5.44 54.27
N PRO A 52 4.65 -4.39 53.92
CA PRO A 52 4.28 -3.49 52.83
C PRO A 52 3.98 -4.25 51.52
N GLY A 53 2.95 -3.82 50.80
CA GLY A 53 2.43 -4.50 49.61
C GLY A 53 1.41 -5.62 49.88
N TYR A 54 1.06 -5.86 51.14
CA TYR A 54 0.07 -6.87 51.54
C TYR A 54 -1.04 -6.29 52.42
N PHE A 55 -2.22 -6.90 52.33
CA PHE A 55 -3.44 -6.51 53.04
C PHE A 55 -4.20 -7.74 53.54
N SER A 56 -4.81 -7.67 54.72
CA SER A 56 -5.86 -8.58 55.18
C SER A 56 -6.92 -7.78 55.92
N SER A 57 -8.16 -8.28 55.97
CA SER A 57 -9.26 -7.59 56.65
C SER A 57 -9.18 -7.78 58.16
N VAL A 58 -9.87 -6.91 58.92
CA VAL A 58 -9.97 -7.05 60.38
C VAL A 58 -10.76 -8.31 60.77
N ASP A 59 -11.77 -8.66 59.96
CA ASP A 59 -12.66 -9.79 60.20
C ASP A 59 -11.97 -11.13 59.92
N GLU A 60 -11.11 -11.18 58.90
CA GLU A 60 -10.38 -12.37 58.49
C GLU A 60 -8.87 -12.08 58.34
N PRO A 61 -8.16 -11.85 59.48
CA PRO A 61 -6.76 -11.42 59.46
C PRO A 61 -5.80 -12.45 58.84
N GLY A 62 -6.22 -13.72 58.79
CA GLY A 62 -5.49 -14.81 58.16
C GLY A 62 -5.58 -14.86 56.64
N GLU A 63 -6.50 -14.12 56.01
CA GLU A 63 -6.60 -14.08 54.55
C GLU A 63 -5.74 -12.95 53.99
N VAL A 64 -4.49 -13.28 53.67
CA VAL A 64 -3.49 -12.30 53.18
C VAL A 64 -3.55 -12.15 51.65
N PHE A 65 -3.84 -10.93 51.20
CA PHE A 65 -3.87 -10.51 49.81
C PHE A 65 -2.67 -9.65 49.45
N GLN A 66 -1.99 -9.97 48.35
CA GLN A 66 -1.00 -9.09 47.73
C GLN A 66 -1.66 -7.94 46.92
N CYS A 67 -1.18 -6.72 47.10
CA CYS A 67 -1.68 -5.53 46.41
C CYS A 67 -0.98 -5.34 45.07
N PHE A 68 -1.53 -5.95 44.02
CA PHE A 68 -0.96 -5.93 42.66
C PHE A 68 -1.04 -4.56 41.98
N GLY A 69 -0.01 -4.22 41.20
CA GLY A 69 0.04 -3.03 40.33
C GLY A 69 0.64 -1.80 41.00
N GLU A 70 0.18 -1.45 42.19
CA GLU A 70 0.68 -0.31 42.97
C GLU A 70 0.74 -0.75 44.43
N ALA A 71 1.92 -1.23 44.85
CA ALA A 71 2.12 -1.85 46.16
C ALA A 71 1.92 -0.86 47.31
N ASP A 72 2.17 0.42 47.06
CA ASP A 72 2.07 1.53 48.01
C ASP A 72 0.63 1.78 48.50
N ARG A 73 -0.38 1.15 47.87
CA ARG A 73 -1.77 1.10 48.39
C ARG A 73 -1.86 0.45 49.77
N CYS A 74 -0.94 -0.46 50.05
CA CYS A 74 -0.93 -1.30 51.23
C CYS A 74 0.37 -1.03 51.99
N PRO A 75 0.36 -0.07 52.95
CA PRO A 75 1.57 0.31 53.67
C PRO A 75 2.08 -0.77 54.64
N GLY A 76 1.33 -1.86 54.82
CA GLY A 76 1.57 -2.88 55.84
C GLY A 76 1.07 -2.44 57.22
N GLY A 77 1.38 -3.21 58.26
CA GLY A 77 0.94 -2.94 59.63
C GLY A 77 -0.16 -3.90 60.10
N ALA A 78 -1.11 -3.43 60.90
CA ALA A 78 -2.20 -4.27 61.40
C ALA A 78 -3.22 -4.62 60.29
N PRO A 79 -3.94 -5.74 60.38
CA PRO A 79 -5.08 -6.03 59.49
C PRO A 79 -6.05 -4.85 59.41
N GLY A 80 -6.59 -4.57 58.22
CA GLY A 80 -7.45 -3.43 57.93
C GLY A 80 -6.74 -2.10 57.65
N THR A 81 -5.40 -2.10 57.52
CA THR A 81 -4.63 -0.88 57.23
C THR A 81 -4.48 -0.66 55.72
N CYS A 82 -4.98 0.47 55.22
CA CYS A 82 -4.82 0.92 53.84
C CYS A 82 -4.20 2.33 53.77
N ALA A 83 -3.66 2.70 52.61
CA ALA A 83 -3.19 4.06 52.33
C ALA A 83 -4.34 5.10 52.39
N MET A 84 -3.99 6.39 52.48
CA MET A 84 -4.95 7.47 52.68
C MET A 84 -6.08 7.47 51.62
N GLY A 85 -7.32 7.59 52.08
CA GLY A 85 -8.51 7.69 51.22
C GLY A 85 -8.97 6.39 50.56
N ARG A 86 -8.31 5.26 50.85
CA ARG A 86 -8.70 3.91 50.40
C ARG A 86 -9.79 3.32 51.29
N ASP A 87 -10.64 2.50 50.70
CA ASP A 87 -11.66 1.75 51.44
C ASP A 87 -11.05 0.47 52.03
N ASN A 88 -11.02 0.37 53.36
CA ASN A 88 -10.48 -0.79 54.07
C ASN A 88 -11.40 -2.01 54.11
N SER A 89 -12.63 -1.89 53.60
CA SER A 89 -13.52 -3.03 53.35
C SER A 89 -13.27 -3.66 51.98
N SER A 90 -12.55 -2.98 51.09
CA SER A 90 -12.20 -3.51 49.76
C SER A 90 -11.04 -4.49 49.82
N VAL A 91 -11.12 -5.57 49.05
CA VAL A 91 -10.03 -6.55 48.93
C VAL A 91 -8.78 -5.85 48.39
N ALA A 92 -7.64 -6.04 49.07
CA ALA A 92 -6.34 -5.47 48.71
C ALA A 92 -6.33 -3.93 48.58
N CYS A 93 -7.16 -3.21 49.35
CA CYS A 93 -7.28 -1.75 49.32
C CYS A 93 -7.45 -1.21 47.89
N SER A 94 -8.22 -1.88 47.03
CA SER A 94 -8.29 -1.50 45.62
C SER A 94 -9.17 -0.28 45.37
N THR A 95 -10.21 -0.08 46.18
CA THR A 95 -11.23 0.93 45.93
C THR A 95 -10.91 2.24 46.68
N CYS A 96 -11.16 3.37 46.03
CA CYS A 96 -11.15 4.68 46.70
C CYS A 96 -12.49 4.95 47.38
N LEU A 97 -12.47 5.68 48.49
CA LEU A 97 -13.70 6.19 49.09
C LEU A 97 -14.48 7.09 48.10
N PRO A 98 -15.82 7.15 48.17
CA PRO A 98 -16.63 7.95 47.26
C PRO A 98 -16.18 9.41 47.19
N GLY A 99 -16.08 9.96 45.97
CA GLY A 99 -15.63 11.34 45.74
C GLY A 99 -14.10 11.53 45.67
N SER A 100 -13.34 10.43 45.72
CA SER A 100 -11.88 10.42 45.57
C SER A 100 -11.42 9.60 44.36
N VAL A 101 -10.25 9.93 43.83
CA VAL A 101 -9.58 9.26 42.70
C VAL A 101 -8.18 8.82 43.09
N ALA A 102 -7.73 7.68 42.58
CA ALA A 102 -6.41 7.15 42.85
C ALA A 102 -5.32 8.03 42.21
N LYS A 103 -4.30 8.42 42.99
CA LYS A 103 -3.09 9.10 42.52
C LYS A 103 -1.89 8.43 43.18
N GLY A 104 -1.31 7.43 42.51
CA GLY A 104 -0.34 6.50 43.11
C GLY A 104 -1.02 5.56 44.12
N GLY A 105 -0.36 5.31 45.25
CA GLY A 105 -0.88 4.48 46.34
C GLY A 105 -2.11 5.06 47.05
N GLU A 106 -2.25 6.39 47.09
CA GLU A 106 -3.30 7.10 47.83
C GLU A 106 -4.52 7.46 46.95
N CYS A 107 -5.64 7.78 47.61
CA CYS A 107 -6.82 8.34 46.97
C CYS A 107 -7.04 9.78 47.43
N LEU A 108 -7.05 10.71 46.48
CA LEU A 108 -7.22 12.13 46.74
C LEU A 108 -8.61 12.59 46.28
N PRO A 109 -9.23 13.56 46.97
CA PRO A 109 -10.54 14.07 46.58
C PRO A 109 -10.49 14.67 45.16
N CYS A 110 -11.54 14.40 44.38
CA CYS A 110 -11.64 14.87 43.00
C CYS A 110 -11.58 16.40 42.90
N GLN A 111 -10.76 16.92 42.00
CA GLN A 111 -10.61 18.36 41.76
C GLN A 111 -11.28 18.78 40.45
N SER A 112 -11.51 20.08 40.27
CA SER A 112 -12.10 20.63 39.03
C SER A 112 -11.32 20.23 37.76
N GLY A 113 -10.01 20.00 37.88
CA GLY A 113 -9.17 19.52 36.78
C GLY A 113 -9.53 18.12 36.28
N ASP A 114 -10.01 17.22 37.15
CA ASP A 114 -10.35 15.85 36.79
C ASP A 114 -11.61 15.80 35.91
N TYR A 115 -12.62 16.62 36.22
CA TYR A 115 -13.82 16.79 35.39
C TYR A 115 -13.49 17.43 34.03
N PHE A 116 -12.58 18.40 34.02
CA PHE A 116 -12.13 19.04 32.78
C PHE A 116 -11.45 18.04 31.84
N LEU A 117 -10.61 17.14 32.38
CA LEU A 117 -9.94 16.09 31.61
C LEU A 117 -10.94 15.16 30.90
N VAL A 118 -11.98 14.68 31.61
CA VAL A 118 -13.05 13.85 31.03
C VAL A 118 -13.72 14.56 29.84
N ILE A 119 -14.08 15.83 30.03
CA ILE A 119 -14.76 16.63 29.00
C ILE A 119 -13.84 16.83 27.78
N VAL A 120 -12.57 17.19 28.00
CA VAL A 120 -11.60 17.41 26.91
C VAL A 120 -11.37 16.12 26.12
N MET A 121 -11.19 14.99 26.79
CA MET A 121 -11.00 13.69 26.12
C MET A 121 -12.25 13.27 25.34
N GLY A 122 -13.46 13.52 25.88
CA GLY A 122 -14.73 13.29 25.18
C GLY A 122 -14.87 14.14 23.92
N ILE A 123 -14.56 15.44 24.00
CA ILE A 123 -14.57 16.36 22.85
C ILE A 123 -13.53 15.92 21.82
N LEU A 124 -12.32 15.58 22.24
CA LEU A 124 -11.25 15.13 21.35
C LEU A 124 -11.64 13.84 20.62
N GLY A 125 -12.26 12.88 21.32
CA GLY A 125 -12.81 11.67 20.72
C GLY A 125 -13.87 11.98 19.65
N CYS A 126 -14.83 12.86 19.94
CA CYS A 126 -15.85 13.28 18.98
C CYS A 126 -15.25 14.00 17.76
N CYS A 127 -14.29 14.89 17.98
CA CYS A 127 -13.55 15.58 16.93
C CYS A 127 -12.78 14.59 16.04
N CYS A 128 -12.10 13.59 16.62
CA CYS A 128 -11.40 12.56 15.86
C CYS A 128 -12.35 11.76 14.96
N VAL A 129 -13.53 11.36 15.47
CA VAL A 129 -14.54 10.67 14.66
C VAL A 129 -15.08 11.57 13.54
N ALA A 130 -15.33 12.85 13.83
CA ALA A 130 -15.79 13.81 12.83
C ALA A 130 -14.76 14.05 11.72
N VAL A 131 -13.48 14.21 12.08
CA VAL A 131 -12.36 14.34 11.13
C VAL A 131 -12.23 13.07 10.28
N LEU A 132 -12.26 11.88 10.90
CA LEU A 132 -12.22 10.62 10.18
C LEU A 132 -13.35 10.50 9.18
N TYR A 133 -14.59 10.77 9.60
CA TYR A 133 -15.76 10.75 8.72
C TYR A 133 -15.60 11.72 7.55
N PHE A 134 -15.12 12.93 7.80
CA PHE A 134 -14.88 13.92 6.74
C PHE A 134 -13.79 13.50 5.75
N VAL A 135 -12.69 12.92 6.24
CA VAL A 135 -11.61 12.38 5.41
C VAL A 135 -12.12 11.24 4.54
N LEU A 136 -12.85 10.28 5.13
CA LEU A 136 -13.42 9.14 4.41
C LEU A 136 -14.50 9.57 3.41
N MET A 137 -15.30 10.59 3.74
CA MET A 137 -16.24 11.17 2.80
C MET A 137 -15.52 11.82 1.60
N ARG A 138 -14.53 12.67 1.85
CA ARG A 138 -13.75 13.30 0.78
C ARG A 138 -13.10 12.25 -0.11
N LYS A 139 -12.56 11.19 0.51
CA LYS A 139 -12.02 10.02 -0.18
C LYS A 139 -13.09 9.24 -0.95
N SER A 140 -14.31 9.12 -0.45
CA SER A 140 -15.41 8.50 -1.19
C SER A 140 -15.84 9.33 -2.41
N GLN A 141 -15.61 10.65 -2.39
CA GLN A 141 -15.89 11.55 -3.51
C GLN A 141 -14.72 11.66 -4.49
N GLN A 142 -13.49 11.43 -4.03
CA GLN A 142 -12.28 11.41 -4.84
C GLN A 142 -11.87 9.96 -5.12
N SER A 143 -12.06 9.47 -6.35
CA SER A 143 -11.79 8.05 -6.67
C SER A 143 -10.35 7.59 -6.40
N THR A 144 -9.39 8.51 -6.27
CA THR A 144 -8.01 8.21 -5.92
C THR A 144 -7.48 9.09 -4.80
N SER A 145 -7.09 8.47 -3.68
CA SER A 145 -6.29 9.14 -2.65
C SER A 145 -4.83 9.28 -3.13
N PRO A 146 -4.15 10.38 -2.78
CA PRO A 146 -2.72 10.50 -3.04
C PRO A 146 -1.98 9.33 -2.38
N GLU A 147 -1.15 8.61 -3.13
CA GLU A 147 -0.42 7.43 -2.65
C GLU A 147 0.45 7.80 -1.44
N ASN A 148 1.04 8.99 -1.48
CA ASN A 148 1.88 9.50 -0.40
C ASN A 148 1.09 9.85 0.87
N LEU A 149 -0.15 10.32 0.75
CA LEU A 149 -1.02 10.54 1.91
C LEU A 149 -1.51 9.21 2.49
N LEU A 150 -1.68 8.19 1.63
CA LEU A 150 -1.98 6.84 2.08
C LEU A 150 -0.83 6.28 2.93
N ILE A 151 0.44 6.49 2.57
CA ILE A 151 1.60 6.10 3.40
C ILE A 151 1.49 6.69 4.81
N ALA A 152 1.18 7.98 4.94
CA ALA A 152 1.01 8.63 6.24
C ALA A 152 -0.15 8.02 7.05
N GLY A 153 -1.28 7.74 6.39
CA GLY A 153 -2.42 7.07 7.03
C GLY A 153 -2.11 5.63 7.47
N LEU A 154 -1.35 4.88 6.68
CA LEU A 154 -0.91 3.53 7.03
C LEU A 154 0.09 3.53 8.19
N GLY A 155 1.04 4.47 8.21
CA GLY A 155 1.95 4.67 9.33
C GLY A 155 1.21 4.98 10.63
N LEU A 156 0.20 5.84 10.58
CA LEU A 156 -0.66 6.13 11.74
C LEU A 156 -1.43 4.88 12.21
N GLY A 157 -1.95 4.06 11.29
CA GLY A 157 -2.61 2.80 11.63
C GLY A 157 -1.67 1.77 12.27
N GLN A 158 -0.43 1.68 11.79
CA GLN A 158 0.61 0.84 12.38
C GLN A 158 1.00 1.34 13.78
N MET A 159 1.07 2.66 13.99
CA MET A 159 1.29 3.25 15.31
C MET A 159 0.24 2.80 16.32
N VAL A 160 -1.04 2.94 15.98
CA VAL A 160 -2.13 2.52 16.89
C VAL A 160 -2.05 1.03 17.19
N THR A 161 -1.76 0.22 16.17
CA THR A 161 -1.63 -1.24 16.34
C THR A 161 -0.50 -1.59 17.31
N ILE A 162 0.68 -0.95 17.17
CA ILE A 162 1.83 -1.20 18.05
C ILE A 162 1.58 -0.73 19.47
N VAL A 163 0.99 0.45 19.66
CA VAL A 163 0.61 0.96 20.98
C VAL A 163 -0.35 -0.03 21.67
N GLN A 164 -1.37 -0.52 20.96
CA GLN A 164 -2.30 -1.50 21.50
C GLN A 164 -1.63 -2.86 21.80
N GLN A 165 -0.68 -3.31 20.99
CA GLN A 165 0.08 -4.53 21.27
C GLN A 165 0.98 -4.39 22.49
N LEU A 166 1.64 -3.23 22.67
CA LEU A 166 2.43 -2.92 23.87
C LEU A 166 1.54 -2.90 25.13
N ALA A 167 0.36 -2.30 25.05
CA ALA A 167 -0.61 -2.31 26.14
C ALA A 167 -1.10 -3.74 26.49
N VAL A 168 -1.18 -4.64 25.51
CA VAL A 168 -1.45 -6.07 25.78
C VAL A 168 -0.26 -6.75 26.46
N ILE A 169 0.98 -6.43 26.08
CA ILE A 169 2.20 -6.99 26.70
C ILE A 169 2.30 -6.63 28.19
N GLN A 170 1.88 -5.42 28.57
CA GLN A 170 1.85 -4.99 29.98
C GLN A 170 0.97 -5.91 30.85
N GLN A 171 -0.02 -6.58 30.26
CA GLN A 171 -0.90 -7.52 30.95
C GLN A 171 -0.18 -8.82 31.34
N PHE A 172 1.04 -9.06 30.85
CA PHE A 172 1.80 -10.27 31.18
C PHE A 172 2.40 -10.23 32.58
N LYS A 173 2.40 -9.06 33.24
CA LYS A 173 2.96 -8.82 34.58
C LYS A 173 4.47 -9.06 34.67
N ILE A 174 5.19 -8.59 33.64
CA ILE A 174 6.65 -8.56 33.67
C ILE A 174 7.05 -7.32 34.47
N GLU A 175 7.93 -7.49 35.46
CA GLU A 175 8.50 -6.37 36.23
C GLU A 175 9.56 -5.67 35.38
N TRP A 176 9.13 -4.63 34.67
CA TRP A 176 10.02 -3.82 33.83
C TRP A 176 10.83 -2.84 34.68
N GLY A 177 12.10 -2.61 34.33
CA GLY A 177 12.91 -1.57 34.96
C GLY A 177 12.43 -0.15 34.61
N GLU A 178 12.55 0.79 35.54
CA GLU A 178 12.32 2.22 35.27
C GLU A 178 13.47 2.82 34.42
N PRO A 179 13.21 3.76 33.48
CA PRO A 179 11.93 4.44 33.20
C PRO A 179 11.00 3.71 32.19
N PHE A 180 11.35 2.50 31.73
CA PHE A 180 10.58 1.82 30.69
C PHE A 180 9.18 1.42 31.15
N SER A 181 9.04 1.01 32.41
CA SER A 181 7.74 0.75 33.05
C SER A 181 6.80 1.96 32.94
N GLY A 182 7.25 3.16 33.36
CA GLY A 182 6.46 4.39 33.23
C GLY A 182 6.07 4.75 31.79
N MET A 183 6.92 4.43 30.81
CA MET A 183 6.60 4.61 29.38
C MET A 183 5.47 3.68 28.91
N LEU A 184 5.45 2.42 29.37
CA LEU A 184 4.37 1.48 29.05
C LEU A 184 3.06 1.89 29.72
N THR A 185 3.07 2.26 31.00
CA THR A 185 1.88 2.75 31.72
C THR A 185 1.25 3.97 31.04
N SER A 186 2.06 4.83 30.42
CA SER A 186 1.55 5.99 29.65
C SER A 186 0.74 5.59 28.41
N LEU A 187 0.91 4.36 27.89
CA LEU A 187 0.18 3.84 26.74
C LEU A 187 -1.21 3.28 27.09
N ASP A 188 -1.51 3.03 28.37
CA ASP A 188 -2.78 2.45 28.82
C ASP A 188 -4.01 3.32 28.52
N VAL A 189 -3.81 4.63 28.31
CA VAL A 189 -4.86 5.54 27.82
C VAL A 189 -5.46 5.03 26.50
N PHE A 190 -4.65 4.39 25.65
CA PHE A 190 -5.08 3.82 24.37
C PHE A 190 -5.75 2.43 24.51
N ALA A 191 -5.71 1.83 25.71
CA ALA A 191 -6.41 0.59 26.07
C ALA A 191 -7.80 0.84 26.70
N PHE A 192 -8.28 2.08 26.67
CA PHE A 192 -9.55 2.52 27.26
C PHE A 192 -9.63 2.28 28.77
N ASP A 193 -8.56 2.56 29.50
CA ASP A 193 -8.61 2.54 30.95
C ASP A 193 -9.38 3.77 31.48
N LEU A 194 -10.50 3.52 32.17
CA LEU A 194 -11.38 4.56 32.70
C LEU A 194 -10.81 5.22 33.97
N ASP A 195 -9.86 4.56 34.65
CA ASP A 195 -9.23 5.10 35.85
C ASP A 195 -8.26 6.24 35.51
N LEU A 196 -7.58 6.15 34.37
CA LEU A 196 -6.73 7.22 33.85
C LEU A 196 -7.53 8.47 33.42
N ILE A 197 -8.82 8.30 33.11
CA ILE A 197 -9.69 9.39 32.68
C ILE A 197 -10.47 9.97 33.89
N SER A 198 -10.26 9.47 35.11
CA SER A 198 -10.94 9.93 36.33
C SER A 198 -12.47 9.85 36.25
N VAL A 199 -13.03 8.88 35.51
CA VAL A 199 -14.50 8.74 35.33
C VAL A 199 -15.22 8.50 36.67
N GLY A 200 -14.53 7.90 37.65
CA GLY A 200 -15.04 7.72 39.01
C GLY A 200 -15.37 9.02 39.76
N CYS A 201 -14.84 10.16 39.32
CA CYS A 201 -15.20 11.48 39.85
C CYS A 201 -16.60 11.93 39.40
N VAL A 202 -17.08 11.47 38.25
CA VAL A 202 -18.39 11.89 37.70
C VAL A 202 -19.53 11.14 38.40
N ALA A 203 -19.34 9.84 38.61
CA ALA A 203 -20.31 9.00 39.30
C ALA A 203 -19.60 7.84 40.02
N PRO A 204 -19.98 7.52 41.26
CA PRO A 204 -19.50 6.30 41.93
C PRO A 204 -20.07 5.08 41.18
N MET A 205 -19.18 4.21 40.70
CA MET A 205 -19.54 2.99 39.97
C MET A 205 -18.90 1.79 40.64
N GLY A 206 -19.70 0.77 40.96
CA GLY A 206 -19.17 -0.54 41.34
C GLY A 206 -18.44 -1.23 40.17
N PRO A 207 -17.71 -2.33 40.43
CA PRO A 207 -16.84 -2.98 39.44
C PRO A 207 -17.62 -3.46 38.20
N VAL A 208 -18.82 -4.01 38.38
CA VAL A 208 -19.68 -4.47 37.28
C VAL A 208 -20.12 -3.30 36.39
N ALA A 209 -20.55 -2.18 36.99
CA ALA A 209 -21.00 -1.00 36.24
C ALA A 209 -19.84 -0.31 35.50
N LYS A 210 -18.66 -0.25 36.13
CA LYS A 210 -17.43 0.25 35.53
C LYS A 210 -17.03 -0.60 34.31
N PHE A 211 -17.06 -1.92 34.45
CA PHE A 211 -16.81 -2.86 33.35
C PHE A 211 -17.83 -2.76 32.21
N ALA A 212 -19.12 -2.65 32.54
CA ALA A 212 -20.17 -2.47 31.55
C ALA A 212 -19.99 -1.17 30.77
N THR A 213 -19.69 -0.06 31.45
CA THR A 213 -19.44 1.25 30.83
C THR A 213 -18.22 1.20 29.91
N ARG A 214 -17.12 0.56 30.35
CA ARG A 214 -15.93 0.34 29.51
C ARG A 214 -16.26 -0.44 28.24
N THR A 215 -17.06 -1.50 28.37
CA THR A 215 -17.49 -2.35 27.25
C THR A 215 -18.39 -1.59 26.25
N LEU A 216 -19.27 -0.73 26.74
CA LEU A 216 -20.20 0.06 25.93
C LEU A 216 -19.53 1.25 25.20
N LEU A 217 -18.32 1.66 25.60
CA LEU A 217 -17.61 2.81 25.02
C LEU A 217 -17.47 2.71 23.49
N VAL A 218 -17.26 1.50 22.97
CA VAL A 218 -17.16 1.25 21.51
C VAL A 218 -18.48 1.53 20.81
N LEU A 219 -19.60 1.15 21.43
CA LEU A 219 -20.93 1.45 20.92
C LEU A 219 -21.23 2.96 21.00
N VAL A 220 -20.68 3.66 21.98
CA VAL A 220 -20.74 5.14 22.03
C VAL A 220 -20.00 5.75 20.84
N LEU A 221 -18.80 5.29 20.51
CA LEU A 221 -18.08 5.77 19.32
C LEU A 221 -18.87 5.53 18.02
N PHE A 222 -19.60 4.41 17.94
CA PHE A 222 -20.49 4.13 16.82
C PHE A 222 -21.70 5.07 16.78
N ALA A 223 -22.33 5.32 17.93
CA ALA A 223 -23.41 6.28 18.04
C ALA A 223 -22.95 7.69 17.64
N VAL A 224 -21.74 8.09 18.03
CA VAL A 224 -21.12 9.36 17.60
C VAL A 224 -20.91 9.38 16.08
N ALA A 225 -20.40 8.30 15.48
CA ALA A 225 -20.24 8.23 14.02
C ALA A 225 -21.59 8.36 13.28
N CYS A 226 -22.64 7.72 13.78
CA CYS A 226 -24.00 7.87 13.28
C CYS A 226 -24.50 9.32 13.44
N ALA A 227 -24.33 9.92 14.62
CA ALA A 227 -24.73 11.31 14.87
C ALA A 227 -24.03 12.29 13.92
N VAL A 228 -22.71 12.16 13.75
CA VAL A 228 -21.94 12.95 12.78
C VAL A 228 -22.49 12.79 11.35
N HIS A 229 -22.82 11.56 10.95
CA HIS A 229 -23.41 11.28 9.64
C HIS A 229 -24.75 12.00 9.42
N PHE A 230 -25.66 11.89 10.39
CA PHE A 230 -26.98 12.54 10.31
C PHE A 230 -26.89 14.06 10.36
N ILE A 231 -26.06 14.62 11.25
CA ILE A 231 -25.80 16.06 11.33
C ILE A 231 -25.26 16.56 9.99
N PHE A 232 -24.32 15.85 9.38
CA PHE A 232 -23.76 16.24 8.10
C PHE A 232 -24.80 16.22 6.97
N ILE A 233 -25.64 15.19 6.89
CA ILE A 233 -26.74 15.11 5.91
C ILE A 233 -27.69 16.29 6.08
N ALA A 234 -28.06 16.61 7.32
CA ALA A 234 -28.94 17.73 7.65
C ALA A 234 -28.32 19.07 7.22
N LEU A 235 -27.04 19.32 7.56
CA LEU A 235 -26.33 20.55 7.21
C LEU A 235 -26.16 20.73 5.70
N GLN A 236 -25.86 19.65 4.95
CA GLN A 236 -25.67 19.73 3.50
C GLN A 236 -26.96 19.64 2.67
N ARG A 237 -28.13 19.46 3.32
CA ARG A 237 -29.42 19.20 2.63
C ARG A 237 -29.30 18.11 1.55
N ALA A 238 -28.46 17.11 1.80
CA ALA A 238 -28.13 16.10 0.81
C ALA A 238 -29.35 15.20 0.56
N LYS A 239 -29.69 14.96 -0.72
CA LYS A 239 -30.75 14.02 -1.11
C LYS A 239 -30.21 12.59 -1.02
N GLY A 240 -30.46 11.92 0.11
CA GLY A 240 -30.23 10.48 0.29
C GLY A 240 -29.19 10.09 1.34
N LEU A 241 -29.36 8.89 1.90
CA LEU A 241 -28.46 8.29 2.89
C LEU A 241 -27.20 7.74 2.22
N ARG A 242 -26.03 8.27 2.60
CA ARG A 242 -24.72 7.78 2.12
C ARG A 242 -24.20 6.64 3.00
N LEU A 243 -24.93 5.52 3.02
CA LEU A 243 -24.64 4.36 3.89
C LEU A 243 -23.25 3.76 3.66
N SER A 244 -22.68 3.88 2.46
CA SER A 244 -21.32 3.41 2.18
C SER A 244 -20.24 4.16 2.99
N VAL A 245 -20.40 5.47 3.17
CA VAL A 245 -19.45 6.29 3.94
C VAL A 245 -19.58 6.00 5.44
N LEU A 246 -20.82 5.85 5.93
CA LEU A 246 -21.08 5.47 7.32
C LEU A 246 -20.49 4.08 7.61
N GLY A 247 -20.76 3.09 6.75
CA GLY A 247 -20.21 1.75 6.87
C GLY A 247 -18.68 1.71 6.86
N SER A 248 -18.05 2.47 5.96
CA SER A 248 -16.59 2.61 5.92
C SER A 248 -16.03 3.27 7.20
N THR A 249 -16.74 4.25 7.77
CA THR A 249 -16.33 4.91 9.01
C THR A 249 -16.43 3.98 10.22
N VAL A 250 -17.58 3.32 10.39
CA VAL A 250 -17.82 2.36 11.47
C VAL A 250 -16.86 1.18 11.38
N GLY A 251 -16.68 0.62 10.17
CA GLY A 251 -15.73 -0.47 9.93
C GLY A 251 -14.29 -0.07 10.22
N THR A 252 -13.89 1.15 9.87
CA THR A 252 -12.57 1.71 10.18
C THR A 252 -12.37 1.86 11.69
N LEU A 253 -13.35 2.44 12.41
CA LEU A 253 -13.28 2.60 13.87
C LEU A 253 -13.15 1.25 14.57
N PHE A 254 -13.97 0.27 14.19
CA PHE A 254 -13.89 -1.06 14.80
C PHE A 254 -12.56 -1.75 14.49
N MET A 255 -12.04 -1.61 13.27
CA MET A 255 -10.73 -2.13 12.90
C MET A 255 -9.61 -1.50 13.74
N VAL A 256 -9.63 -0.18 13.92
CA VAL A 256 -8.62 0.57 14.68
C VAL A 256 -8.64 0.19 16.16
N PHE A 257 -9.83 -0.05 16.74
CA PHE A 257 -9.96 -0.38 18.16
C PHE A 257 -10.04 -1.87 18.46
N PHE A 258 -9.96 -2.75 17.45
CA PHE A 258 -10.22 -4.18 17.58
C PHE A 258 -9.45 -4.85 18.74
N ILE A 259 -8.14 -4.56 18.89
CA ILE A 259 -7.32 -5.13 19.98
C ILE A 259 -7.82 -4.62 21.34
N SER A 260 -8.02 -3.31 21.50
CA SER A 260 -8.50 -2.71 22.76
C SER A 260 -9.89 -3.23 23.14
N VAL A 261 -10.79 -3.41 22.16
CA VAL A 261 -12.14 -3.98 22.39
C VAL A 261 -12.02 -5.41 22.89
N CYS A 262 -11.34 -6.29 22.15
CA CYS A 262 -11.23 -7.69 22.53
C CYS A 262 -10.49 -7.86 23.87
N SER A 263 -9.41 -7.11 24.11
CA SER A 263 -8.68 -7.15 25.38
C SER A 263 -9.54 -6.70 26.56
N SER A 264 -10.35 -5.65 26.39
CA SER A 264 -11.28 -5.19 27.43
C SER A 264 -12.35 -6.25 27.73
N LEU A 265 -12.94 -6.87 26.71
CA LEU A 265 -13.97 -7.91 26.86
C LEU A 265 -13.44 -9.18 27.56
N LEU A 266 -12.14 -9.46 27.40
CA LEU A 266 -11.46 -10.59 28.03
C LEU A 266 -10.93 -10.27 29.44
N ALA A 267 -11.14 -9.07 29.98
CA ALA A 267 -10.71 -8.69 31.33
C ALA A 267 -11.25 -9.60 32.45
N PRO A 268 -12.52 -10.06 32.43
CA PRO A 268 -13.05 -10.96 33.47
C PRO A 268 -12.41 -12.35 33.51
N PHE A 269 -11.59 -12.72 32.52
CA PHE A 269 -10.97 -14.05 32.45
C PHE A 269 -9.48 -14.02 32.83
N ARG A 270 -9.00 -12.90 33.39
CA ARG A 270 -7.59 -12.71 33.77
C ARG A 270 -7.48 -12.56 35.28
N CYS A 271 -6.82 -13.53 35.93
CA CYS A 271 -6.80 -13.65 37.39
C CYS A 271 -5.40 -13.61 38.03
N ASN A 272 -5.38 -12.93 39.17
CA ASN A 272 -4.41 -12.74 40.23
C ASN A 272 -4.31 -13.83 41.27
N LEU A 273 -3.34 -14.76 41.26
CA LEU A 273 -3.19 -15.67 42.41
C LEU A 273 -2.54 -14.95 43.60
N HIS A 274 -3.15 -15.04 44.79
CA HIS A 274 -2.64 -14.48 46.04
C HIS A 274 -2.00 -15.56 46.95
N PRO A 275 -1.25 -15.15 47.99
CA PRO A 275 -0.64 -16.10 48.95
C PRO A 275 -1.61 -17.01 49.68
N ASN A 276 -2.86 -16.59 49.87
CA ASN A 276 -3.94 -17.37 50.49
C ASN A 276 -4.63 -18.34 49.50
N GLU A 277 -4.04 -18.60 48.34
CA GLU A 277 -4.56 -19.45 47.25
C GLU A 277 -5.86 -18.93 46.58
N LEU A 278 -6.43 -17.83 47.07
CA LEU A 278 -7.51 -17.14 46.40
C LEU A 278 -6.99 -16.38 45.18
N SER A 279 -7.91 -16.03 44.28
CA SER A 279 -7.56 -15.19 43.15
C SER A 279 -8.51 -14.02 42.93
N THR A 280 -8.00 -12.90 42.42
CA THR A 280 -8.77 -11.68 42.08
C THR A 280 -8.61 -11.32 40.62
N LEU A 281 -9.52 -10.53 40.06
CA LEU A 281 -9.37 -10.05 38.67
C LEU A 281 -8.20 -9.08 38.52
N GLN A 282 -7.42 -9.24 37.45
CA GLN A 282 -6.24 -8.41 37.18
C GLN A 282 -6.58 -6.93 36.96
N ALA A 283 -7.72 -6.64 36.34
CA ALA A 283 -8.18 -5.27 36.10
C ALA A 283 -9.08 -4.73 37.22
N TYR A 284 -9.62 -5.60 38.08
CA TYR A 284 -10.58 -5.27 39.13
C TYR A 284 -10.20 -6.02 40.42
N HIS A 285 -9.19 -5.50 41.12
CA HIS A 285 -8.55 -6.18 42.25
C HIS A 285 -9.48 -6.46 43.45
N GLU A 286 -10.63 -5.78 43.55
CA GLU A 286 -11.69 -6.06 44.55
C GLU A 286 -12.49 -7.35 44.27
N VAL A 287 -12.54 -7.80 43.02
CA VAL A 287 -13.44 -8.87 42.59
C VAL A 287 -12.70 -10.21 42.62
N LEU A 288 -13.20 -11.16 43.42
CA LEU A 288 -12.69 -12.52 43.49
C LEU A 288 -13.01 -13.32 42.21
N CYS A 289 -12.03 -14.07 41.71
CA CYS A 289 -12.13 -14.98 40.57
C CYS A 289 -12.73 -16.34 40.98
N ASN A 290 -13.96 -16.33 41.50
CA ASN A 290 -14.63 -17.52 42.07
C ASN A 290 -15.75 -18.09 41.19
N GLY A 291 -16.02 -17.46 40.05
CA GLY A 291 -17.15 -17.79 39.18
C GLY A 291 -18.54 -17.43 39.72
N GLU A 292 -18.63 -16.58 40.75
CA GLU A 292 -19.88 -16.22 41.43
C GLU A 292 -20.09 -14.69 41.48
N GLY A 293 -21.30 -14.26 41.88
CA GLY A 293 -21.62 -12.86 42.15
C GLY A 293 -21.22 -11.86 41.05
N GLU A 294 -20.38 -10.90 41.40
CA GLU A 294 -19.88 -9.87 40.50
C GLU A 294 -19.03 -10.44 39.37
N HIS A 295 -18.17 -11.42 39.66
CA HIS A 295 -17.31 -12.06 38.66
C HIS A 295 -18.14 -12.82 37.62
N LEU A 296 -19.16 -13.58 38.04
CA LEU A 296 -20.07 -14.24 37.10
C LEU A 296 -20.79 -13.23 36.20
N SER A 297 -21.26 -12.12 36.78
CA SER A 297 -21.95 -11.06 36.04
C SER A 297 -21.02 -10.44 34.98
N MET A 298 -19.77 -10.14 35.35
CA MET A 298 -18.77 -9.61 34.42
C MET A 298 -18.40 -10.63 33.33
N ALA A 299 -18.24 -11.90 33.68
CA ALA A 299 -17.95 -12.97 32.72
C ALA A 299 -19.09 -13.16 31.70
N LEU A 300 -20.35 -13.09 32.14
CA LEU A 300 -21.52 -13.17 31.26
C LEU A 300 -21.60 -11.95 30.32
N ILE A 301 -21.42 -10.73 30.84
CA ILE A 301 -21.40 -9.51 30.02
C ILE A 301 -20.26 -9.57 29.00
N GLY A 302 -19.04 -9.90 29.43
CA GLY A 302 -17.87 -10.02 28.56
C GLY A 302 -18.07 -11.09 27.48
N GLY A 303 -18.53 -12.28 27.87
CA GLY A 303 -18.81 -13.39 26.96
C GLY A 303 -19.88 -13.06 25.92
N PHE A 304 -20.98 -12.42 26.31
CA PHE A 304 -22.02 -11.97 25.38
C PHE A 304 -21.49 -10.89 24.43
N CYS A 305 -20.79 -9.89 24.95
CA CYS A 305 -20.24 -8.81 24.13
C CYS A 305 -19.10 -9.27 23.20
N CYS A 306 -18.41 -10.38 23.49
CA CYS A 306 -17.45 -11.04 22.58
C CYS A 306 -18.08 -11.52 21.26
N ILE A 307 -19.41 -11.71 21.21
CA ILE A 307 -20.12 -12.02 19.97
C ILE A 307 -19.91 -10.91 18.93
N LEU A 308 -19.79 -9.65 19.35
CA LEU A 308 -19.62 -8.50 18.45
C LEU A 308 -18.30 -8.58 17.64
N PRO A 309 -17.10 -8.65 18.25
CA PRO A 309 -15.85 -8.79 17.49
C PRO A 309 -15.74 -10.11 16.74
N LEU A 310 -16.32 -11.20 17.25
CA LEU A 310 -16.37 -12.48 16.52
C LEU A 310 -17.22 -12.36 15.25
N THR A 311 -18.41 -11.77 15.35
CA THR A 311 -19.29 -11.53 14.21
C THR A 311 -18.60 -10.61 13.20
N PHE A 312 -17.94 -9.55 13.66
CA PHE A 312 -17.19 -8.67 12.78
C PHE A 312 -16.08 -9.42 12.03
N LEU A 313 -15.28 -10.23 12.72
CA LEU A 313 -14.26 -11.07 12.10
C LEU A 313 -14.85 -12.00 11.03
N VAL A 314 -15.92 -12.72 11.36
CA VAL A 314 -16.60 -13.64 10.44
C VAL A 314 -17.15 -12.90 9.21
N VAL A 315 -17.82 -11.75 9.42
CA VAL A 315 -18.37 -10.92 8.33
C VAL A 315 -17.25 -10.38 7.45
N CYS A 316 -16.16 -9.87 8.01
CA CYS A 316 -15.02 -9.39 7.24
C CYS A 316 -14.35 -10.51 6.43
N SER A 317 -14.20 -11.70 7.03
CA SER A 317 -13.69 -12.88 6.33
C SER A 317 -14.61 -13.31 5.20
N TRP A 318 -15.92 -13.34 5.43
CA TRP A 318 -16.90 -13.69 4.40
C TRP A 318 -16.89 -12.68 3.25
N ILE A 319 -16.84 -11.37 3.56
CA ILE A 319 -16.77 -10.31 2.57
C ILE A 319 -15.53 -10.49 1.69
N ILE A 320 -14.34 -10.64 2.28
CA ILE A 320 -13.09 -10.73 1.52
C ILE A 320 -12.99 -12.01 0.70
N LEU A 321 -13.37 -13.16 1.27
CA LEU A 321 -13.15 -14.46 0.64
C LEU A 321 -14.23 -14.81 -0.41
N PHE A 322 -15.47 -14.36 -0.23
CA PHE A 322 -16.59 -14.79 -1.09
C PHE A 322 -17.29 -13.66 -1.82
N GLN A 323 -17.45 -12.50 -1.20
CA GLN A 323 -18.29 -11.44 -1.75
C GLN A 323 -17.51 -10.43 -2.60
N LEU A 324 -16.28 -10.10 -2.20
CA LEU A 324 -15.41 -9.19 -2.92
C LEU A 324 -15.10 -9.66 -4.36
N PRO A 325 -14.79 -10.95 -4.62
CA PRO A 325 -14.60 -11.42 -6.00
C PRO A 325 -15.85 -11.24 -6.88
N LYS A 326 -17.05 -11.44 -6.30
CA LYS A 326 -18.32 -11.24 -7.01
C LYS A 326 -18.55 -9.77 -7.33
N TRP A 327 -18.36 -8.88 -6.35
CA TRP A 327 -18.51 -7.44 -6.58
C TRP A 327 -17.50 -6.87 -7.58
N LEU A 328 -16.28 -7.42 -7.62
CA LEU A 328 -15.28 -7.05 -8.61
C LEU A 328 -15.70 -7.51 -10.02
N ALA A 329 -16.27 -8.71 -10.14
CA ALA A 329 -16.82 -9.20 -11.41
C ALA A 329 -18.04 -8.38 -11.88
N ASP A 330 -18.94 -8.05 -10.96
CA ASP A 330 -20.18 -7.30 -11.22
C ASP A 330 -19.94 -5.78 -11.36
N GLY A 331 -18.77 -5.28 -10.98
CA GLY A 331 -18.45 -3.85 -10.99
C GLY A 331 -19.23 -3.01 -9.97
N ASP A 332 -19.68 -3.59 -8.84
CA ASP A 332 -20.43 -2.87 -7.80
C ASP A 332 -19.52 -1.98 -6.93
N VAL A 333 -19.16 -0.83 -7.49
CA VAL A 333 -18.25 0.13 -6.84
C VAL A 333 -18.82 0.72 -5.55
N LYS A 334 -20.14 0.73 -5.35
CA LYS A 334 -20.74 1.28 -4.12
C LYS A 334 -20.40 0.39 -2.92
N MET A 335 -20.55 -0.93 -3.07
CA MET A 335 -20.19 -1.88 -2.03
C MET A 335 -18.69 -2.01 -1.84
N ILE A 336 -17.91 -1.99 -2.94
CA ILE A 336 -16.44 -1.97 -2.89
C ILE A 336 -15.94 -0.75 -2.09
N ARG A 337 -16.50 0.44 -2.32
CA ARG A 337 -16.15 1.65 -1.55
C ARG A 337 -16.55 1.54 -0.08
N ALA A 338 -17.72 0.96 0.23
CA ALA A 338 -18.18 0.77 1.61
C ALA A 338 -17.23 -0.15 2.41
N CYS A 339 -16.74 -1.20 1.77
CA CYS A 339 -15.82 -2.18 2.38
C CYS A 339 -14.34 -1.85 2.17
N SER A 340 -14.01 -0.69 1.58
CA SER A 340 -12.63 -0.30 1.25
C SER A 340 -11.69 -0.29 2.46
N PHE A 341 -12.22 -0.05 3.67
CA PHE A 341 -11.44 -0.09 4.92
C PHE A 341 -10.71 -1.43 5.11
N LEU A 342 -11.24 -2.54 4.58
CA LEU A 342 -10.63 -3.87 4.69
C LEU A 342 -9.35 -4.01 3.87
N PHE A 343 -9.39 -3.61 2.60
CA PHE A 343 -8.36 -3.98 1.62
C PHE A 343 -7.52 -2.82 1.10
N ILE A 344 -7.92 -1.55 1.26
CA ILE A 344 -7.22 -0.39 0.64
C ILE A 344 -5.76 -0.21 1.09
N ARG A 345 -5.43 -0.76 2.25
CA ARG A 345 -4.10 -0.78 2.87
C ARG A 345 -3.15 -1.82 2.27
N PHE A 346 -3.70 -2.81 1.58
CA PHE A 346 -2.94 -3.88 0.94
C PHE A 346 -2.84 -3.64 -0.56
N ARG A 347 -1.83 -4.24 -1.18
CA ARG A 347 -1.69 -4.21 -2.64
C ARG A 347 -2.83 -5.00 -3.30
N PRO A 348 -3.26 -4.63 -4.52
CA PRO A 348 -4.20 -5.46 -5.28
C PRO A 348 -3.70 -6.91 -5.39
N GLY A 349 -4.59 -7.88 -5.17
CA GLY A 349 -4.28 -9.32 -5.12
C GLY A 349 -3.79 -9.84 -3.75
N ALA A 350 -3.62 -8.97 -2.75
CA ALA A 350 -3.26 -9.36 -1.37
C ALA A 350 -4.37 -9.06 -0.35
N GLU A 351 -5.62 -8.93 -0.78
CA GLU A 351 -6.77 -8.52 0.04
C GLU A 351 -7.06 -9.52 1.18
N ALA A 352 -6.81 -10.81 0.93
CA ALA A 352 -6.94 -11.88 1.92
C ALA A 352 -6.06 -11.67 3.15
N PHE A 353 -4.98 -10.89 3.04
CA PHE A 353 -4.13 -10.54 4.18
C PHE A 353 -4.88 -9.72 5.23
N SER A 354 -5.98 -9.03 4.89
CA SER A 354 -6.84 -8.38 5.89
C SER A 354 -7.37 -9.37 6.93
N VAL A 355 -7.69 -10.59 6.51
CA VAL A 355 -8.19 -11.66 7.40
C VAL A 355 -7.05 -12.14 8.30
N VAL A 356 -5.87 -12.40 7.71
CA VAL A 356 -4.66 -12.78 8.46
C VAL A 356 -4.31 -11.74 9.53
N PHE A 357 -4.40 -10.46 9.19
CA PHE A 357 -4.16 -9.35 10.10
C PHE A 357 -5.14 -9.35 11.29
N PHE A 358 -6.43 -9.60 11.06
CA PHE A 358 -7.40 -9.68 12.15
C PHE A 358 -7.21 -10.94 13.02
N ILE A 359 -6.94 -12.09 12.41
CA ILE A 359 -6.65 -13.33 13.14
C ILE A 359 -5.44 -13.12 14.05
N ARG A 360 -4.35 -12.55 13.53
CA ARG A 360 -3.17 -12.19 14.34
C ARG A 360 -3.57 -11.32 15.54
N ASN A 361 -4.34 -10.26 15.31
CA ASN A 361 -4.77 -9.35 16.39
C ASN A 361 -5.65 -10.04 17.43
N ALA A 362 -6.51 -10.98 17.01
CA ALA A 362 -7.32 -11.79 17.92
C ALA A 362 -6.45 -12.78 18.73
N LEU A 363 -5.42 -13.38 18.13
CA LEU A 363 -4.49 -14.27 18.83
C LEU A 363 -3.67 -13.50 19.88
N VAL A 364 -3.20 -12.29 19.55
CA VAL A 364 -2.44 -11.43 20.48
C VAL A 364 -3.22 -11.18 21.78
N VAL A 365 -4.52 -10.86 21.70
CA VAL A 365 -5.33 -10.56 22.90
C VAL A 365 -5.72 -11.81 23.70
N ILE A 366 -5.55 -13.00 23.13
CA ILE A 366 -5.78 -14.28 23.82
C ILE A 366 -4.54 -14.69 24.62
N CYS A 367 -3.33 -14.30 24.21
CA CYS A 367 -2.07 -14.63 24.90
C CYS A 367 -2.08 -14.36 26.42
N PRO A 368 -2.58 -13.21 26.94
CA PRO A 368 -2.65 -12.96 28.38
C PRO A 368 -3.50 -13.96 29.18
N LEU A 369 -4.42 -14.71 28.54
CA LEU A 369 -5.28 -15.68 29.22
C LEU A 369 -4.52 -16.93 29.69
N ILE A 370 -3.32 -17.16 29.16
CA ILE A 370 -2.50 -18.31 29.56
C ILE A 370 -2.07 -18.13 31.02
N PRO A 371 -2.25 -19.13 31.91
CA PRO A 371 -1.95 -18.98 33.34
C PRO A 371 -0.48 -18.66 33.63
N SER A 372 0.47 -19.31 32.93
CA SER A 372 1.90 -19.14 33.19
C SER A 372 2.50 -17.96 32.41
N VAL A 373 3.35 -17.16 33.09
CA VAL A 373 4.04 -16.00 32.46
C VAL A 373 4.88 -16.44 31.26
N SER A 374 5.66 -17.52 31.41
CA SER A 374 6.46 -18.07 30.30
C SER A 374 5.58 -18.53 29.13
N GLY A 375 4.38 -19.06 29.39
CA GLY A 375 3.42 -19.43 28.36
C GLY A 375 2.84 -18.21 27.62
N ARG A 376 2.53 -17.13 28.34
CA ARG A 376 2.11 -15.84 27.73
C ARG A 376 3.18 -15.31 26.78
N VAL A 377 4.43 -15.25 27.24
CA VAL A 377 5.57 -14.76 26.43
C VAL A 377 5.83 -15.66 25.22
N LEU A 378 5.88 -16.98 25.41
CA LEU A 378 6.14 -17.94 24.32
C LEU A 378 5.04 -17.89 23.26
N SER A 379 3.77 -17.92 23.67
CA SER A 379 2.65 -17.87 22.72
C SER A 379 2.63 -16.57 21.91
N MET A 380 2.88 -15.43 22.55
CA MET A 380 2.98 -14.14 21.88
C MET A 380 4.14 -14.11 20.88
N ASN A 381 5.32 -14.62 21.27
CA ASN A 381 6.46 -14.73 20.37
C ASN A 381 6.14 -15.59 19.14
N LEU A 382 5.48 -16.74 19.30
CA LEU A 382 5.07 -17.59 18.18
C LEU A 382 4.13 -16.86 17.21
N VAL A 383 3.13 -16.14 17.73
CA VAL A 383 2.21 -15.32 16.91
C VAL A 383 2.96 -14.22 16.16
N LEU A 384 3.89 -13.52 16.82
CA LEU A 384 4.67 -12.45 16.20
C LEU A 384 5.69 -12.97 15.19
N TYR A 385 6.37 -14.10 15.44
CA TYR A 385 7.25 -14.74 14.45
C TYR A 385 6.49 -15.18 13.21
N ALA A 386 5.31 -15.79 13.37
CA ALA A 386 4.45 -16.13 12.23
C ALA A 386 4.05 -14.88 11.44
N SER A 387 3.65 -13.80 12.12
CA SER A 387 3.34 -12.52 11.49
C SER A 387 4.54 -11.95 10.72
N LEU A 388 5.73 -11.98 11.32
CA LEU A 388 6.97 -11.46 10.72
C LEU A 388 7.31 -12.21 9.43
N ILE A 389 7.26 -13.54 9.46
CA ILE A 389 7.53 -14.40 8.31
C ILE A 389 6.53 -14.09 7.19
N ILE A 390 5.22 -14.10 7.50
CA ILE A 390 4.19 -13.86 6.47
C ILE A 390 4.37 -12.49 5.83
N VAL A 391 4.62 -11.42 6.60
CA VAL A 391 4.81 -10.06 6.05
C VAL A 391 6.11 -9.96 5.24
N ALA A 392 7.21 -10.53 5.72
CA ALA A 392 8.51 -10.50 5.04
C ALA A 392 8.45 -11.19 3.66
N PHE A 393 7.76 -12.33 3.56
CA PHE A 393 7.60 -13.06 2.31
C PHE A 393 6.50 -12.47 1.42
N ALA A 394 5.29 -12.26 1.95
CA ALA A 394 4.16 -11.84 1.14
C ALA A 394 4.24 -10.37 0.73
N LYS A 395 4.86 -9.50 1.54
CA LYS A 395 4.92 -8.04 1.35
C LYS A 395 3.55 -7.44 1.01
N PRO A 396 2.52 -7.66 1.86
CA PRO A 396 1.12 -7.41 1.52
C PRO A 396 0.75 -5.92 1.52
N TRP A 397 1.49 -5.06 2.25
CA TRP A 397 1.16 -3.64 2.34
C TRP A 397 1.33 -2.95 0.99
N ARG A 398 0.46 -1.98 0.72
CA ARG A 398 0.42 -1.27 -0.57
C ARG A 398 1.71 -0.52 -0.90
N SER A 399 2.43 -0.03 0.10
CA SER A 399 3.75 0.61 -0.08
C SER A 399 4.85 -0.28 0.50
N MET A 400 5.97 -0.38 -0.21
CA MET A 400 7.14 -1.11 0.29
C MET A 400 7.68 -0.50 1.59
N LEU A 401 7.59 0.82 1.76
CA LEU A 401 7.98 1.49 3.01
C LEU A 401 7.17 0.97 4.21
N CYS A 402 5.86 0.78 4.04
CA CYS A 402 4.99 0.24 5.09
C CYS A 402 5.27 -1.24 5.39
N ASN A 403 5.70 -2.03 4.40
CA ASN A 403 6.15 -3.41 4.62
C ASN A 403 7.43 -3.43 5.48
N VAL A 404 8.43 -2.61 5.13
CA VAL A 404 9.67 -2.50 5.92
C VAL A 404 9.38 -2.01 7.33
N LEU A 405 8.50 -1.01 7.47
CA LEU A 405 8.09 -0.48 8.77
C LEU A 405 7.42 -1.57 9.63
N ASP A 406 6.47 -2.34 9.09
CA ASP A 406 5.80 -3.43 9.84
C ASP A 406 6.80 -4.51 10.30
N ILE A 407 7.72 -4.91 9.42
CA ILE A 407 8.79 -5.86 9.75
C ILE A 407 9.65 -5.34 10.90
N PHE A 408 10.06 -4.07 10.82
CA PHE A 408 10.88 -3.43 11.86
C PHE A 408 10.13 -3.35 13.20
N LEU A 409 8.85 -2.97 13.17
CA LEU A 409 8.03 -2.84 14.38
C LEU A 409 7.77 -4.20 15.05
N VAL A 410 7.43 -5.23 14.28
CA VAL A 410 7.23 -6.58 14.82
C VAL A 410 8.54 -7.17 15.34
N ALA A 411 9.67 -6.94 14.65
CA ALA A 411 10.99 -7.33 15.15
C ALA A 411 11.32 -6.61 16.47
N GLY A 412 11.03 -5.32 16.59
CA GLY A 412 11.19 -4.56 17.83
C GLY A 412 10.38 -5.13 18.99
N LEU A 413 9.11 -5.49 18.76
CA LEU A 413 8.26 -6.16 19.77
C LEU A 413 8.83 -7.52 20.21
N LEU A 414 9.33 -8.31 19.27
CA LEU A 414 9.99 -9.60 19.58
C LEU A 414 11.21 -9.40 20.46
N VAL A 415 12.02 -8.36 20.22
CA VAL A 415 13.17 -8.06 21.09
C VAL A 415 12.72 -7.59 22.46
N ILE A 416 11.71 -6.71 22.57
CA ILE A 416 11.17 -6.26 23.87
C ILE A 416 10.66 -7.46 24.68
N LEU A 417 9.90 -8.37 24.05
CA LEU A 417 9.42 -9.60 24.71
C LEU A 417 10.55 -10.54 25.10
N GLY A 418 11.57 -10.69 24.23
CA GLY A 418 12.78 -11.45 24.52
C GLY A 418 13.52 -10.90 25.75
N MET A 419 13.69 -9.59 25.83
CA MET A 419 14.31 -8.94 26.99
C MET A 419 13.45 -9.08 28.25
N GLY A 420 12.12 -9.03 28.12
CA GLY A 420 11.18 -9.28 29.23
C GLY A 420 11.37 -10.64 29.90
N SER A 421 11.80 -11.66 29.15
CA SER A 421 12.10 -12.99 29.72
C SER A 421 13.34 -13.01 30.61
N LEU A 422 14.30 -12.10 30.38
CA LEU A 422 15.54 -12.00 31.16
C LEU A 422 15.33 -11.26 32.49
N PHE A 423 14.30 -10.41 32.61
CA PHE A 423 13.94 -9.76 33.87
C PHE A 423 13.35 -10.73 34.92
N VAL A 424 12.90 -11.92 34.48
CA VAL A 424 12.36 -12.94 35.39
C VAL A 424 13.49 -13.58 36.23
N GLN A 425 14.76 -13.43 35.84
CA GLN A 425 15.90 -14.01 36.55
C GLN A 425 17.12 -13.05 36.64
N VAL A 426 17.30 -12.44 37.82
CA VAL A 426 18.60 -12.21 38.51
C VAL A 426 19.39 -10.90 38.24
N THR A 427 19.98 -10.38 39.35
CA THR A 427 21.07 -9.37 39.59
C THR A 427 20.99 -7.95 38.98
N ASN A 428 21.36 -6.97 39.82
CA ASN A 428 21.27 -5.52 39.55
C ASN A 428 21.91 -5.06 38.22
N ASP A 429 23.04 -5.63 37.79
CA ASP A 429 23.75 -5.18 36.58
C ASP A 429 23.09 -5.63 35.26
N ALA A 430 22.45 -6.80 35.25
CA ALA A 430 21.74 -7.31 34.06
C ALA A 430 20.47 -6.50 33.78
N SER A 431 19.79 -6.03 34.84
CA SER A 431 18.56 -5.24 34.76
C SER A 431 18.74 -3.87 34.10
N PHE A 432 19.92 -3.24 34.25
CA PHE A 432 20.20 -1.94 33.63
C PHE A 432 20.36 -2.07 32.12
N SER A 433 21.15 -3.04 31.66
CA SER A 433 21.44 -3.26 30.24
C SER A 433 20.18 -3.63 29.45
N THR A 434 19.32 -4.50 30.00
CA THR A 434 18.05 -4.88 29.38
C THR A 434 17.07 -3.70 29.29
N THR A 435 17.01 -2.85 30.32
CA THR A 435 16.17 -1.64 30.33
C THR A 435 16.61 -0.65 29.24
N VAL A 436 17.92 -0.40 29.12
CA VAL A 436 18.48 0.50 28.08
C VAL A 436 18.15 -0.01 26.67
N ILE A 437 18.28 -1.33 26.43
CA ILE A 437 17.93 -1.94 25.15
C ILE A 437 16.43 -1.75 24.84
N CYS A 438 15.54 -1.99 25.81
CA CYS A 438 14.11 -1.82 25.63
C CYS A 438 13.74 -0.36 25.27
N ILE A 439 14.34 0.61 25.96
CA ILE A 439 14.13 2.04 25.68
C ILE A 439 14.66 2.42 24.29
N ALA A 440 15.86 1.98 23.93
CA ALA A 440 16.45 2.28 22.63
C ALA A 440 15.57 1.73 21.49
N ILE A 441 15.06 0.51 21.63
CA ILE A 441 14.19 -0.11 20.63
C ILE A 441 12.84 0.59 20.58
N PHE A 442 12.24 0.89 21.72
CA PHE A 442 10.99 1.64 21.80
C PHE A 442 11.12 2.99 21.08
N VAL A 443 12.14 3.79 21.41
CA VAL A 443 12.38 5.09 20.78
C VAL A 443 12.60 4.94 19.28
N CYS A 444 13.42 3.96 18.84
CA CYS A 444 13.64 3.69 17.43
C CYS A 444 12.35 3.31 16.68
N MET A 445 11.45 2.51 17.27
CA MET A 445 10.15 2.16 16.69
C MET A 445 9.29 3.41 16.46
N PHE A 446 9.15 4.27 17.46
CA PHE A 446 8.39 5.51 17.32
C PHE A 446 9.03 6.46 16.30
N LEU A 447 10.36 6.64 16.32
CA LEU A 447 11.06 7.45 15.32
C LEU A 447 10.85 6.93 13.89
N ALA A 448 10.87 5.61 13.67
CA ALA A 448 10.60 5.02 12.37
C ALA A 448 9.17 5.30 11.89
N ILE A 449 8.19 5.21 12.80
CA ILE A 449 6.78 5.58 12.52
C ILE A 449 6.68 7.07 12.15
N PHE A 450 7.21 7.96 12.99
CA PHE A 450 7.19 9.40 12.75
C PHE A 450 7.88 9.77 11.44
N GLY A 451 9.03 9.14 11.14
CA GLY A 451 9.76 9.31 9.89
C GLY A 451 8.94 8.90 8.68
N SER A 452 8.20 7.78 8.74
CA SER A 452 7.32 7.32 7.67
C SER A 452 6.14 8.27 7.43
N ILE A 453 5.48 8.72 8.51
CA ILE A 453 4.38 9.69 8.44
C ILE A 453 4.88 11.01 7.84
N MET A 454 5.99 11.54 8.35
CA MET A 454 6.59 12.79 7.89
C MET A 454 7.03 12.69 6.42
N TYR A 455 7.64 11.58 6.03
CA TYR A 455 8.00 11.31 4.63
C TYR A 455 6.77 11.35 3.71
N GLY A 456 5.68 10.67 4.10
CA GLY A 456 4.44 10.66 3.33
C GLY A 456 3.84 12.06 3.16
N ILE A 457 3.79 12.85 4.23
CA ILE A 457 3.29 14.24 4.20
C ILE A 457 4.20 15.14 3.37
N LEU A 458 5.51 15.13 3.63
CA LEU A 458 6.48 15.97 2.95
C LEU A 458 6.52 15.67 1.45
N LYS A 459 6.54 14.39 1.07
CA LYS A 459 6.51 13.97 -0.33
C LYS A 459 5.21 14.38 -1.01
N HIS A 460 4.07 14.27 -0.33
CA HIS A 460 2.79 14.77 -0.85
C HIS A 460 2.83 16.29 -1.10
N LEU A 461 3.37 17.06 -0.16
CA LEU A 461 3.51 18.51 -0.32
C LEU A 461 4.49 18.88 -1.44
N LEU A 462 5.64 18.22 -1.53
CA LEU A 462 6.62 18.44 -2.60
C LEU A 462 6.02 18.15 -3.98
N LEU A 463 5.38 17.00 -4.15
CA LEU A 463 4.75 16.61 -5.42
C LEU A 463 3.52 17.47 -5.74
N LYS A 464 2.90 18.12 -4.76
CA LYS A 464 1.83 19.09 -5.02
C LYS A 464 2.37 20.34 -5.75
N TYR A 465 3.60 20.74 -5.47
CA TYR A 465 4.22 21.95 -6.07
C TYR A 465 5.19 21.67 -7.21
N ARG A 466 5.81 20.48 -7.24
CA ARG A 466 6.76 20.07 -8.27
C ARG A 466 6.47 18.65 -8.72
N LYS A 467 5.81 18.54 -9.86
CA LYS A 467 5.56 17.25 -10.51
C LYS A 467 6.83 16.77 -11.21
N PRO A 468 7.18 15.48 -11.16
CA PRO A 468 8.34 14.94 -11.87
C PRO A 468 8.13 14.94 -13.40
N PHE A 469 6.90 14.82 -13.88
CA PHE A 469 6.59 14.80 -15.31
C PHE A 469 5.80 16.05 -15.72
N ARG A 470 6.35 16.79 -16.68
CA ARG A 470 5.63 17.88 -17.35
C ARG A 470 4.50 17.32 -18.22
N PHE A 471 4.77 16.23 -18.93
CA PHE A 471 3.81 15.56 -19.81
C PHE A 471 3.68 14.07 -19.49
N PHE A 472 2.46 13.55 -19.59
CA PHE A 472 2.17 12.11 -19.66
C PHE A 472 1.45 11.82 -20.96
N ILE A 473 1.93 10.85 -21.76
CA ILE A 473 1.35 10.54 -23.07
C ILE A 473 0.52 9.25 -23.00
N CYS A 474 -0.79 9.43 -22.93
CA CYS A 474 -1.78 8.35 -23.05
C CYS A 474 -1.96 7.96 -24.52
N HIS A 475 -1.69 6.70 -24.87
CA HIS A 475 -1.70 6.26 -26.27
C HIS A 475 -2.07 4.79 -26.46
N GLN A 476 -2.59 4.48 -27.65
CA GLN A 476 -2.87 3.12 -28.09
C GLN A 476 -1.58 2.55 -28.67
N LYS A 477 -1.17 1.37 -28.17
CA LYS A 477 0.15 0.78 -28.45
C LYS A 477 0.45 0.64 -29.94
N ASN A 478 -0.48 0.08 -30.70
CA ASN A 478 -0.27 -0.31 -32.10
C ASN A 478 -0.51 0.86 -33.07
N ALA A 479 -1.30 1.85 -32.68
CA ALA A 479 -1.74 2.94 -33.56
C ALA A 479 -0.99 4.25 -33.34
N ALA A 480 -0.34 4.43 -32.18
CA ALA A 480 0.33 5.68 -31.82
C ALA A 480 1.58 5.50 -30.92
N GLY A 481 2.13 4.29 -30.81
CA GLY A 481 3.27 4.00 -29.91
C GLY A 481 4.58 4.63 -30.37
N SER A 482 4.88 4.48 -31.66
CA SER A 482 6.06 5.09 -32.30
C SER A 482 5.94 6.61 -32.33
N TYR A 483 4.73 7.13 -32.60
CA TYR A 483 4.46 8.57 -32.51
C TYR A 483 4.63 9.10 -31.08
N ALA A 484 4.16 8.38 -30.05
CA ALA A 484 4.33 8.77 -28.65
C ALA A 484 5.83 8.91 -28.28
N ARG A 485 6.68 7.99 -28.75
CA ARG A 485 8.13 8.07 -28.56
C ARG A 485 8.77 9.22 -29.32
N LEU A 486 8.37 9.46 -30.57
CA LEU A 486 8.83 10.63 -31.33
C LEU A 486 8.49 11.93 -30.60
N LEU A 487 7.23 12.05 -30.13
CA LEU A 487 6.76 13.21 -29.41
C LEU A 487 7.55 13.42 -28.10
N LYS A 488 7.82 12.35 -27.34
CA LYS A 488 8.69 12.38 -26.16
C LYS A 488 10.08 12.92 -26.50
N GLN A 489 10.72 12.40 -27.55
CA GLN A 489 12.05 12.86 -27.98
C GLN A 489 12.03 14.34 -28.35
N GLU A 490 11.08 14.79 -29.16
CA GLU A 490 11.01 16.18 -29.62
C GLU A 490 10.68 17.16 -28.48
N LEU A 491 9.80 16.78 -27.54
CA LEU A 491 9.54 17.58 -26.33
C LEU A 491 10.80 17.73 -25.48
N GLN A 492 11.54 16.64 -25.25
CA GLN A 492 12.78 16.67 -24.47
C GLN A 492 13.90 17.46 -25.15
N LEU A 493 13.93 17.51 -26.49
CA LEU A 493 14.86 18.36 -27.24
C LEU A 493 14.63 19.86 -27.00
N ARG A 494 13.39 20.29 -26.70
CA ARG A 494 13.08 21.70 -26.37
C ARG A 494 13.65 22.14 -25.01
N GLY A 495 14.03 21.21 -24.15
CA GLY A 495 14.70 21.50 -22.89
C GLY A 495 14.44 20.46 -21.80
N SER A 496 15.36 20.39 -20.84
CA SER A 496 15.33 19.43 -19.73
C SER A 496 14.10 19.54 -18.82
N ARG A 497 13.37 20.66 -18.86
CA ARG A 497 12.12 20.86 -18.11
C ARG A 497 10.91 20.10 -18.68
N PHE A 498 10.96 19.66 -19.93
CA PHE A 498 9.86 18.97 -20.60
C PHE A 498 9.95 17.45 -20.39
N THR A 499 10.08 17.05 -19.13
CA THR A 499 10.08 15.64 -18.74
C THR A 499 8.76 15.01 -19.16
N THR A 500 8.84 13.89 -19.87
CA THR A 500 7.70 13.29 -20.55
C THR A 500 7.67 11.79 -20.25
N PHE A 501 6.56 11.33 -19.69
CA PHE A 501 6.32 9.93 -19.34
C PHE A 501 5.63 9.20 -20.51
N VAL A 502 6.14 8.02 -20.84
CA VAL A 502 5.53 7.08 -21.78
C VAL A 502 5.65 5.67 -21.19
N ASP A 503 4.52 4.95 -21.09
CA ASP A 503 4.43 3.65 -20.42
C ASP A 503 5.51 2.64 -20.83
N CYS A 504 5.81 2.51 -22.13
CA CYS A 504 6.79 1.54 -22.64
C CYS A 504 8.24 1.84 -22.27
N ASP A 505 8.54 3.04 -21.76
CA ASP A 505 9.89 3.40 -21.29
C ASP A 505 9.96 3.50 -19.76
N ASP A 506 8.89 3.98 -19.12
CA ASP A 506 8.95 4.50 -17.75
C ASP A 506 8.12 3.66 -16.74
N LEU A 507 7.25 2.75 -17.19
CA LEU A 507 6.37 1.95 -16.33
C LEU A 507 7.00 0.60 -15.93
N ASN A 508 7.61 0.56 -14.74
CA ASN A 508 8.14 -0.68 -14.15
C ASN A 508 7.15 -1.41 -13.23
N ASP A 509 6.07 -0.74 -12.82
CA ASP A 509 5.08 -1.27 -11.87
C ASP A 509 3.68 -0.80 -12.30
N LEU A 510 2.90 -1.74 -12.85
CA LEU A 510 1.53 -1.52 -13.33
C LEU A 510 0.62 -0.94 -12.24
N THR A 511 0.89 -1.21 -10.95
CA THR A 511 0.06 -0.69 -9.85
C THR A 511 0.17 0.83 -9.68
N LYS A 512 1.20 1.45 -10.27
CA LYS A 512 1.48 2.89 -10.21
C LYS A 512 1.04 3.68 -11.44
N LEU A 513 0.59 3.01 -12.50
CA LEU A 513 0.19 3.66 -13.76
C LEU A 513 -0.74 4.86 -13.51
N PHE A 514 -1.81 4.63 -12.75
CA PHE A 514 -2.80 5.65 -12.43
C PHE A 514 -2.30 6.72 -11.44
N SER A 515 -1.38 6.38 -10.53
CA SER A 515 -0.80 7.38 -9.63
C SER A 515 0.12 8.33 -10.39
N TYR A 516 0.85 7.86 -11.41
CA TYR A 516 1.67 8.72 -12.27
C TYR A 516 0.83 9.79 -12.98
N VAL A 517 -0.33 9.40 -13.53
CA VAL A 517 -1.25 10.34 -14.18
C VAL A 517 -1.78 11.36 -13.19
N GLY A 518 -2.38 10.90 -12.08
CA GLY A 518 -3.11 11.78 -11.17
C GLY A 518 -2.23 12.65 -10.28
N GLN A 519 -1.01 12.20 -9.95
CA GLN A 519 -0.19 12.81 -8.90
C GLN A 519 1.16 13.31 -9.38
N ASP A 520 1.71 12.75 -10.46
CA ASP A 520 3.10 13.00 -10.86
C ASP A 520 3.21 13.77 -12.18
N THR A 521 2.07 14.11 -12.79
CA THR A 521 1.96 14.77 -14.09
C THR A 521 1.34 16.16 -14.00
N GLU A 522 1.89 17.13 -14.74
CA GLU A 522 1.27 18.46 -14.90
C GLU A 522 0.26 18.50 -16.05
N THR A 523 0.65 18.00 -17.23
CA THR A 523 -0.17 17.97 -18.45
C THR A 523 -0.36 16.54 -18.95
N PHE A 524 -1.62 16.10 -19.02
CA PHE A 524 -2.00 14.81 -19.57
C PHE A 524 -2.34 14.95 -21.06
N VAL A 525 -1.57 14.29 -21.92
CA VAL A 525 -1.71 14.36 -23.38
C VAL A 525 -2.33 13.06 -23.87
N ILE A 526 -3.48 13.16 -24.52
CA ILE A 526 -4.19 12.03 -25.12
C ILE A 526 -3.87 11.99 -26.61
N LEU A 527 -3.24 10.92 -27.07
CA LEU A 527 -3.14 10.64 -28.51
C LEU A 527 -4.45 10.02 -28.95
N GLY A 528 -5.35 10.86 -29.45
CA GLY A 528 -6.64 10.49 -30.01
C GLY A 528 -6.43 9.76 -31.32
N SER A 529 -6.02 8.49 -31.27
CA SER A 529 -5.90 7.58 -32.41
C SER A 529 -7.11 6.65 -32.50
N PRO A 530 -7.34 5.95 -33.63
CA PRO A 530 -8.37 4.92 -33.70
C PRO A 530 -8.23 3.91 -32.56
N GLN A 531 -9.36 3.50 -31.96
CA GLN A 531 -9.41 2.50 -30.88
C GLN A 531 -8.75 2.90 -29.54
N ILE A 532 -8.29 4.15 -29.35
CA ILE A 532 -7.80 4.59 -28.04
C ILE A 532 -8.86 4.42 -26.94
N LEU A 533 -10.11 4.71 -27.27
CA LEU A 533 -11.25 4.63 -26.36
C LEU A 533 -11.70 3.20 -26.11
N THR A 534 -11.28 2.23 -26.90
CA THR A 534 -11.63 0.81 -26.67
C THR A 534 -10.57 0.08 -25.85
N ARG A 535 -9.49 0.78 -25.44
CA ARG A 535 -8.44 0.23 -24.58
C ARG A 535 -8.68 0.62 -23.13
N LYS A 536 -9.07 -0.35 -22.29
CA LYS A 536 -9.43 -0.15 -20.88
C LYS A 536 -8.39 0.66 -20.08
N TRP A 537 -7.10 0.39 -20.26
CA TRP A 537 -6.02 1.07 -19.54
C TRP A 537 -5.94 2.56 -19.88
N CYS A 538 -6.01 2.92 -21.17
CA CYS A 538 -6.02 4.30 -21.62
C CYS A 538 -7.23 5.07 -21.07
N VAL A 539 -8.40 4.45 -21.05
CA VAL A 539 -9.59 5.07 -20.45
C VAL A 539 -9.46 5.19 -18.92
N GLY A 540 -8.83 4.22 -18.26
CA GLY A 540 -8.49 4.32 -16.84
C GLY A 540 -7.53 5.48 -16.51
N GLU A 541 -6.57 5.77 -17.40
CA GLU A 541 -5.69 6.94 -17.31
C GLU A 541 -6.49 8.23 -17.48
N MET A 542 -7.38 8.31 -18.47
CA MET A 542 -8.25 9.46 -18.69
C MET A 542 -9.17 9.71 -17.49
N VAL A 543 -9.72 8.65 -16.90
CA VAL A 543 -10.56 8.74 -15.69
C VAL A 543 -9.74 9.36 -14.55
N ASN A 544 -8.49 8.92 -14.36
CA ASN A 544 -7.61 9.47 -13.35
C ASN A 544 -7.24 10.94 -13.60
N ALA A 545 -6.91 11.30 -14.83
CA ALA A 545 -6.60 12.68 -15.21
C ALA A 545 -7.77 13.61 -14.88
N ARG A 546 -8.98 13.23 -15.28
CA ARG A 546 -10.21 13.99 -15.00
C ARG A 546 -10.48 14.12 -13.51
N LEU A 547 -10.46 13.01 -12.77
CA LEU A 547 -10.78 13.00 -11.34
C LEU A 547 -9.79 13.83 -10.51
N ASN A 548 -8.52 13.83 -10.89
CA ASN A 548 -7.47 14.62 -10.25
C ASN A 548 -7.35 16.04 -10.85
N LYS A 549 -8.20 16.40 -11.81
CA LYS A 549 -8.21 17.71 -12.49
C LYS A 549 -6.87 18.07 -13.11
N VAL A 550 -6.18 17.09 -13.68
CA VAL A 550 -4.93 17.29 -14.40
C VAL A 550 -5.23 18.07 -15.68
N HIS A 551 -4.41 19.07 -16.01
CA HIS A 551 -4.57 19.80 -17.27
C HIS A 551 -4.43 18.81 -18.42
N SER A 552 -5.42 18.76 -19.32
CA SER A 552 -5.50 17.69 -20.31
C SER A 552 -5.66 18.24 -21.73
N VAL A 553 -4.91 17.69 -22.67
CA VAL A 553 -4.89 18.09 -24.09
C VAL A 553 -5.13 16.85 -24.95
N LEU A 554 -6.02 16.96 -25.94
CA LEU A 554 -6.30 15.91 -26.93
C LEU A 554 -5.60 16.22 -28.25
N LEU A 555 -4.70 15.34 -28.67
CA LEU A 555 -4.12 15.36 -30.00
C LEU A 555 -4.99 14.50 -30.93
N THR A 556 -5.73 15.10 -31.87
CA THR A 556 -6.66 14.36 -32.72
C THR A 556 -5.98 13.89 -33.99
N PHE A 557 -5.80 12.57 -34.13
CA PHE A 557 -5.24 11.95 -35.33
C PHE A 557 -6.31 11.83 -36.43
N PRO A 558 -5.91 11.69 -37.70
CA PRO A 558 -6.83 11.32 -38.77
C PRO A 558 -7.56 10.02 -38.41
N GLY A 559 -8.89 10.03 -38.51
CA GLY A 559 -9.73 8.86 -38.22
C GLY A 559 -10.13 8.70 -36.75
N PHE A 560 -9.75 9.61 -35.84
CA PHE A 560 -10.30 9.62 -34.50
C PHE A 560 -11.75 10.12 -34.50
N VAL A 561 -12.63 9.31 -33.92
CA VAL A 561 -14.04 9.64 -33.78
C VAL A 561 -14.34 9.85 -32.30
N LYS A 562 -14.95 11.00 -31.98
CA LYS A 562 -15.38 11.30 -30.61
C LYS A 562 -16.47 10.31 -30.17
N PRO A 563 -16.50 9.93 -28.88
CA PRO A 563 -17.52 9.01 -28.39
C PRO A 563 -18.90 9.69 -28.45
N ASP A 564 -19.84 9.05 -29.14
CA ASP A 564 -21.23 9.48 -29.17
C ASP A 564 -22.03 8.88 -28.00
N ALA A 565 -23.29 9.30 -27.85
CA ALA A 565 -24.14 8.84 -26.75
C ALA A 565 -24.39 7.32 -26.77
N SER A 566 -24.43 6.70 -27.96
CA SER A 566 -24.57 5.26 -28.12
C SER A 566 -23.32 4.51 -27.64
N PHE A 567 -22.15 4.92 -28.10
CA PHE A 567 -20.87 4.34 -27.70
C PHE A 567 -20.68 4.39 -26.19
N ILE A 568 -21.03 5.51 -25.55
CA ILE A 568 -20.91 5.68 -24.10
C ILE A 568 -21.85 4.74 -23.34
N ARG A 569 -23.10 4.63 -23.77
CA ARG A 569 -24.10 3.75 -23.13
C ARG A 569 -23.73 2.28 -23.28
N ASP A 570 -23.23 1.89 -24.45
CA ASP A 570 -22.96 0.50 -24.80
C ASP A 570 -21.51 0.09 -24.47
N TYR A 571 -20.72 0.98 -23.84
CA TYR A 571 -19.28 0.83 -23.62
C TYR A 571 -18.88 -0.49 -22.94
N ALA A 572 -19.61 -0.89 -21.88
CA ALA A 572 -19.33 -2.12 -21.14
C ALA A 572 -19.49 -3.39 -21.98
N THR A 573 -20.27 -3.33 -23.07
CA THR A 573 -20.43 -4.44 -24.02
C THR A 573 -19.38 -4.40 -25.13
N LEU A 574 -18.90 -3.21 -25.49
CA LEU A 574 -17.93 -2.99 -26.57
C LEU A 574 -16.48 -3.26 -26.12
N VAL A 575 -16.16 -3.00 -24.85
CA VAL A 575 -14.82 -3.14 -24.30
C VAL A 575 -14.75 -4.33 -23.35
N PRO A 576 -14.06 -5.43 -23.70
CA PRO A 576 -13.93 -6.57 -22.83
C PRO A 576 -13.15 -6.21 -21.56
N ASP A 577 -13.49 -6.87 -20.46
CA ASP A 577 -12.79 -6.80 -19.17
C ASP A 577 -12.68 -5.39 -18.57
N VAL A 578 -13.60 -4.48 -18.90
CA VAL A 578 -13.62 -3.13 -18.29
C VAL A 578 -13.81 -3.20 -16.77
N SER A 579 -14.44 -4.27 -16.27
CA SER A 579 -14.65 -4.52 -14.84
C SER A 579 -13.34 -4.63 -14.06
N GLU A 580 -12.21 -4.97 -14.68
CA GLU A 580 -10.89 -4.98 -14.04
C GLU A 580 -10.47 -3.59 -13.52
N LEU A 581 -10.99 -2.51 -14.09
CA LEU A 581 -10.75 -1.15 -13.59
C LEU A 581 -11.34 -0.95 -12.18
N SER A 582 -12.30 -1.78 -11.77
CA SER A 582 -12.86 -1.78 -10.42
C SER A 582 -11.81 -2.12 -9.35
N ASN A 583 -10.78 -2.91 -9.68
CA ASN A 583 -9.63 -3.17 -8.80
C ASN A 583 -8.89 -1.88 -8.42
N TYR A 584 -9.02 -0.84 -9.24
CA TYR A 584 -8.43 0.48 -9.05
C TYR A 584 -9.44 1.53 -8.57
N ASN A 585 -10.62 1.09 -8.10
CA ASN A 585 -11.76 1.94 -7.72
C ASN A 585 -12.29 2.82 -8.86
N ILE A 586 -12.21 2.35 -10.11
CA ILE A 586 -12.80 3.03 -11.27
C ILE A 586 -14.02 2.23 -11.69
N GLY A 587 -15.21 2.81 -11.53
CA GLY A 587 -16.47 2.21 -11.96
C GLY A 587 -16.88 2.64 -13.35
N LEU A 588 -17.90 1.97 -13.88
CA LEU A 588 -18.47 2.29 -15.19
C LEU A 588 -19.03 3.71 -15.26
N GLN A 589 -19.63 4.19 -14.16
CA GLN A 589 -20.10 5.58 -14.08
C GLN A 589 -18.94 6.57 -14.28
N GLU A 590 -17.81 6.36 -13.62
CA GLU A 590 -16.65 7.23 -13.78
C GLU A 590 -16.11 7.18 -15.23
N VAL A 591 -16.13 6.01 -15.86
CA VAL A 591 -15.77 5.83 -17.28
C VAL A 591 -16.70 6.62 -18.19
N GLU A 592 -18.01 6.46 -18.07
CA GLU A 592 -18.98 7.16 -18.92
C GLU A 592 -18.87 8.68 -18.82
N GLU A 593 -18.78 9.20 -17.60
CA GLU A 593 -18.57 10.62 -17.35
C GLU A 593 -17.23 11.10 -17.96
N THR A 594 -16.23 10.21 -18.11
CA THR A 594 -14.91 10.56 -18.65
C THR A 594 -14.99 10.65 -20.16
N LEU A 595 -15.69 9.72 -20.80
CA LEU A 595 -15.95 9.77 -22.23
C LEU A 595 -16.71 11.05 -22.63
N ARG A 596 -17.66 11.50 -21.80
CA ARG A 596 -18.32 12.80 -21.98
C ARG A 596 -17.35 13.97 -21.80
N TRP A 597 -16.47 13.89 -20.80
CA TRP A 597 -15.46 14.92 -20.52
C TRP A 597 -14.42 15.09 -21.63
N ILE A 598 -14.04 14.03 -22.35
CA ILE A 598 -13.14 14.11 -23.52
C ILE A 598 -13.69 15.06 -24.60
N GLY A 599 -15.01 15.24 -24.68
CA GLY A 599 -15.61 16.23 -25.58
C GLY A 599 -15.32 17.68 -25.22
N THR A 600 -14.82 17.96 -24.00
CA THR A 600 -14.69 19.30 -23.41
C THR A 600 -13.25 19.80 -23.30
N ILE A 601 -12.25 18.94 -23.54
CA ILE A 601 -10.83 19.27 -23.40
C ILE A 601 -10.28 20.02 -24.63
N SER A 602 -9.18 20.76 -24.44
CA SER A 602 -8.50 21.47 -25.52
C SER A 602 -7.96 20.48 -26.56
N MET A 603 -8.16 20.80 -27.83
CA MET A 603 -7.76 19.94 -28.95
C MET A 603 -6.67 20.60 -29.78
N ILE A 604 -5.72 19.78 -30.24
CA ILE A 604 -4.71 20.14 -31.23
C ILE A 604 -4.82 19.08 -32.34
N GLU A 605 -5.01 19.53 -33.57
CA GLU A 605 -5.08 18.62 -34.71
C GLU A 605 -3.68 18.13 -35.10
N VAL A 606 -3.53 16.81 -35.26
CA VAL A 606 -2.31 16.20 -35.78
C VAL A 606 -2.46 16.07 -37.29
N PRO A 607 -1.60 16.71 -38.09
CA PRO A 607 -1.65 16.58 -39.54
C PRO A 607 -1.49 15.12 -39.97
N GLY A 608 -2.25 14.70 -40.98
CA GLY A 608 -2.22 13.30 -41.44
C GLY A 608 -0.92 12.89 -42.14
N LEU A 609 -0.12 13.85 -42.58
CA LEU A 609 1.22 13.61 -43.12
C LEU A 609 2.26 14.08 -42.11
N LEU A 610 3.06 13.15 -41.58
CA LEU A 610 4.12 13.46 -40.64
C LEU A 610 5.35 14.02 -41.36
N ASN A 611 5.72 15.25 -41.01
CA ASN A 611 6.94 15.92 -41.45
C ASN A 611 7.56 16.76 -40.29
N PRO A 612 8.80 17.26 -40.45
CA PRO A 612 9.48 18.00 -39.38
C PRO A 612 8.72 19.23 -38.89
N ASP A 613 8.05 19.97 -39.77
CA ASP A 613 7.29 21.17 -39.38
C ASP A 613 6.01 20.78 -38.61
N SER A 614 5.30 19.73 -39.06
CA SER A 614 4.06 19.26 -38.42
C SER A 614 4.27 18.79 -36.99
N ILE A 615 5.39 18.09 -36.69
CA ILE A 615 5.72 17.68 -35.32
C ILE A 615 6.21 18.88 -34.51
N ASP A 616 6.92 19.84 -35.13
CA ASP A 616 7.36 21.07 -34.48
C ASP A 616 6.15 21.92 -34.05
N ASP A 617 5.10 22.01 -34.86
CA ASP A 617 3.85 22.71 -34.56
C ASP A 617 3.11 22.06 -33.37
N VAL A 618 2.99 20.73 -33.37
CA VAL A 618 2.38 19.97 -32.24
C VAL A 618 3.18 20.19 -30.95
N VAL A 619 4.51 20.09 -31.02
CA VAL A 619 5.41 20.31 -29.88
C VAL A 619 5.34 21.76 -29.39
N SER A 620 5.24 22.73 -30.30
CA SER A 620 5.09 24.14 -29.96
C SER A 620 3.74 24.41 -29.28
N GLY A 621 2.66 23.78 -29.77
CA GLY A 621 1.33 23.84 -29.17
C GLY A 621 1.27 23.27 -27.75
N LEU A 622 2.01 22.18 -27.49
CA LEU A 622 2.08 21.57 -26.15
C LEU A 622 3.03 22.30 -25.19
N SER A 623 4.19 22.74 -25.70
CA SER A 623 5.26 23.32 -24.86
C SER A 623 5.09 24.82 -24.63
N GLY A 624 4.31 25.52 -25.48
CA GLY A 624 4.24 26.98 -25.53
C GLY A 624 5.57 27.64 -25.95
N SER A 625 6.52 26.87 -26.48
CA SER A 625 7.86 27.31 -26.85
C SER A 625 8.00 27.30 -28.37
N THR A 626 8.35 28.43 -28.96
CA THR A 626 8.56 28.60 -30.42
C THR A 626 9.99 28.29 -30.87
N THR A 627 10.87 27.88 -29.97
CA THR A 627 12.30 27.63 -30.27
C THR A 627 12.49 26.40 -31.15
N ARG A 628 12.52 26.57 -32.48
CA ARG A 628 12.83 25.49 -33.42
C ARG A 628 14.20 24.89 -33.11
N THR A 629 14.24 23.60 -32.81
CA THR A 629 15.47 22.85 -32.50
C THR A 629 16.15 22.29 -33.74
N ARG A 630 15.43 22.18 -34.87
CA ARG A 630 15.98 21.70 -36.14
C ARG A 630 16.23 22.88 -37.09
N GLY A 631 17.51 23.22 -37.29
CA GLY A 631 17.90 23.98 -38.48
C GLY A 631 17.61 23.15 -39.72
N SER A 632 17.01 23.76 -40.74
CA SER A 632 16.83 23.16 -42.06
C SER A 632 18.21 22.80 -42.61
N ALA A 633 18.63 21.54 -42.48
CA ALA A 633 19.78 21.05 -43.21
C ALA A 633 19.42 21.09 -44.69
N SER A 634 20.07 21.99 -45.43
CA SER A 634 19.98 22.07 -46.88
C SER A 634 20.30 20.70 -47.49
N SER A 635 19.43 20.26 -48.36
CA SER A 635 19.31 18.92 -48.93
C SER A 635 20.31 18.62 -50.04
N GLU A 636 21.61 18.88 -49.85
CA GLU A 636 22.55 18.82 -50.99
C GLU A 636 23.55 17.66 -50.97
N ASP A 637 23.64 16.83 -49.92
CA ASP A 637 24.49 15.62 -50.01
C ASP A 637 24.11 14.49 -49.03
N ALA A 638 22.98 13.80 -49.29
CA ALA A 638 22.52 12.68 -48.46
C ALA A 638 23.03 11.33 -48.97
N GLY A 639 24.20 10.89 -48.51
CA GLY A 639 24.73 9.55 -48.77
C GLY A 639 23.92 8.39 -48.13
N CYS A 640 23.03 8.69 -47.18
CA CYS A 640 22.12 7.73 -46.55
C CYS A 640 20.70 8.31 -46.43
N VAL A 641 19.69 7.55 -46.87
CA VAL A 641 18.28 7.97 -46.81
C VAL A 641 17.42 6.92 -46.10
N ILE A 642 16.37 7.36 -45.41
CA ILE A 642 15.40 6.51 -44.72
C ILE A 642 14.09 6.59 -45.48
N ALA A 643 13.65 5.46 -46.03
CA ALA A 643 12.41 5.31 -46.77
C ALA A 643 11.37 4.62 -45.88
N ALA A 644 10.21 5.25 -45.69
CA ALA A 644 9.10 4.70 -44.91
C ALA A 644 7.77 5.01 -45.60
N ASP A 645 6.77 4.16 -45.40
CA ASP A 645 5.43 4.45 -45.88
C ASP A 645 4.84 5.65 -45.12
N LEU A 646 4.85 6.83 -45.74
CA LEU A 646 4.44 8.09 -45.10
C LEU A 646 2.92 8.22 -44.91
N ASP A 647 2.13 7.34 -45.54
CA ASP A 647 0.70 7.23 -45.29
C ASP A 647 0.40 6.44 -44.01
N ASN A 648 1.38 5.70 -43.50
CA ASN A 648 1.34 5.08 -42.18
C ASN A 648 2.12 5.94 -41.16
N MET A 649 1.38 6.56 -40.24
CA MET A 649 1.97 7.48 -39.25
C MET A 649 2.97 6.80 -38.30
N GLU A 650 2.77 5.52 -37.96
CA GLU A 650 3.70 4.76 -37.11
C GLU A 650 4.99 4.42 -37.85
N ALA A 651 4.90 4.10 -39.14
CA ALA A 651 6.08 3.87 -40.00
C ALA A 651 6.89 5.16 -40.17
N ALA A 652 6.22 6.27 -40.46
CA ALA A 652 6.86 7.59 -40.53
C ALA A 652 7.49 7.99 -39.20
N ALA A 653 6.78 7.80 -38.07
CA ALA A 653 7.31 8.11 -36.75
C ALA A 653 8.53 7.23 -36.41
N THR A 654 8.49 5.94 -36.75
CA THR A 654 9.62 5.01 -36.59
C THR A 654 10.85 5.50 -37.35
N ALA A 655 10.69 6.00 -38.58
CA ALA A 655 11.77 6.57 -39.37
C ALA A 655 12.43 7.77 -38.66
N PHE A 656 11.63 8.67 -38.09
CA PHE A 656 12.15 9.84 -37.37
C PHE A 656 12.76 9.50 -36.01
N VAL A 657 12.20 8.53 -35.27
CA VAL A 657 12.81 8.02 -34.03
C VAL A 657 14.18 7.41 -34.34
N LEU A 658 14.26 6.55 -35.36
CA LEU A 658 15.52 5.97 -35.79
C LEU A 658 16.53 7.05 -36.20
N LEU A 659 16.10 8.03 -37.00
CA LEU A 659 16.92 9.18 -37.39
C LEU A 659 17.51 9.89 -36.16
N GLY A 660 16.69 10.16 -35.14
CA GLY A 660 17.10 10.81 -33.89
C GLY A 660 18.22 10.05 -33.16
N LEU A 661 18.14 8.71 -33.14
CA LEU A 661 19.10 7.84 -32.45
C LEU A 661 20.39 7.63 -33.26
N ILE A 662 20.30 7.42 -34.58
CA ILE A 662 21.48 7.16 -35.42
C ILE A 662 22.29 8.42 -35.71
N ARG A 663 21.66 9.61 -35.76
CA ARG A 663 22.34 10.87 -36.12
C ARG A 663 23.54 11.15 -35.22
N LYS A 664 23.39 10.94 -33.90
CA LYS A 664 24.48 11.13 -32.94
C LYS A 664 25.64 10.15 -33.16
N LYS A 665 25.35 8.94 -33.63
CA LYS A 665 26.31 7.84 -33.78
C LYS A 665 27.04 7.86 -35.12
N VAL A 666 26.36 8.27 -36.19
CA VAL A 666 26.93 8.37 -37.54
C VAL A 666 27.82 9.61 -37.68
N MET A 667 27.49 10.71 -36.99
CA MET A 667 28.36 11.91 -36.95
C MET A 667 29.72 11.68 -36.28
N THR A 668 29.84 10.66 -35.40
CA THR A 668 31.10 10.27 -34.77
C THR A 668 31.89 9.23 -35.57
N GLY A 669 31.35 8.72 -36.68
CA GLY A 669 31.96 7.69 -37.54
C GLY A 669 32.41 8.22 -38.91
N VAL A 670 33.23 7.43 -39.61
CA VAL A 670 33.93 7.76 -40.87
C VAL A 670 33.00 8.00 -42.08
N ALA A 671 31.67 7.85 -41.94
CA ALA A 671 30.69 8.07 -43.00
C ALA A 671 30.09 9.48 -42.91
N GLY A 672 30.75 10.47 -43.51
CA GLY A 672 30.44 11.90 -43.42
C GLY A 672 29.09 12.40 -43.99
N SER A 673 28.09 11.55 -44.18
CA SER A 673 26.75 11.96 -44.66
C SER A 673 25.68 11.75 -43.59
N VAL A 674 24.95 12.80 -43.26
CA VAL A 674 23.85 12.77 -42.28
C VAL A 674 22.65 12.06 -42.90
N PRO A 675 22.09 11.00 -42.27
CA PRO A 675 20.88 10.36 -42.78
C PRO A 675 19.71 11.35 -42.85
N THR A 676 18.84 11.20 -43.85
CA THR A 676 17.61 11.99 -43.98
C THR A 676 16.40 11.10 -44.23
N VAL A 677 15.24 11.47 -43.70
CA VAL A 677 13.98 10.76 -44.00
C VAL A 677 13.43 11.34 -45.31
N LEU A 678 13.10 10.47 -46.26
CA LEU A 678 12.50 10.88 -47.53
C LEU A 678 11.06 11.35 -47.31
N MET A 679 10.72 12.50 -47.89
CA MET A 679 9.37 13.07 -47.91
C MET A 679 8.65 12.71 -49.23
N LYS A 680 7.32 12.82 -49.25
CA LYS A 680 6.52 12.62 -50.47
C LYS A 680 7.07 13.48 -51.62
N LYS A 681 7.12 12.92 -52.83
CA LYS A 681 7.65 13.53 -54.06
C LYS A 681 9.18 13.72 -54.11
N GLN A 682 9.92 13.43 -53.04
CA GLN A 682 11.38 13.35 -53.12
C GLN A 682 11.80 12.06 -53.81
N THR A 683 12.90 12.10 -54.55
CA THR A 683 13.45 10.95 -55.28
C THR A 683 14.79 10.54 -54.68
N ILE A 684 15.11 9.25 -54.78
CA ILE A 684 16.44 8.75 -54.42
C ILE A 684 17.42 9.16 -55.54
N THR A 685 18.48 9.87 -55.19
CA THR A 685 19.52 10.28 -56.14
C THR A 685 20.39 9.08 -56.52
N ARG A 686 21.00 9.13 -57.72
CA ARG A 686 21.89 8.04 -58.19
C ARG A 686 23.14 7.87 -57.34
N ASP A 687 23.54 8.91 -56.62
CA ASP A 687 24.71 8.93 -55.74
C ASP A 687 24.41 8.43 -54.31
N ALA A 688 23.16 8.03 -54.02
CA ALA A 688 22.78 7.49 -52.72
C ALA A 688 23.55 6.19 -52.42
N LYS A 689 24.33 6.16 -51.34
CA LYS A 689 25.13 4.99 -50.96
C LYS A 689 24.32 3.94 -50.20
N SER A 690 23.33 4.38 -49.42
CA SER A 690 22.54 3.47 -48.59
C SER A 690 21.11 3.94 -48.37
N VAL A 691 20.19 2.98 -48.28
CA VAL A 691 18.76 3.18 -48.00
C VAL A 691 18.35 2.31 -46.81
N LEU A 692 17.79 2.93 -45.78
CA LEU A 692 17.12 2.24 -44.67
C LEU A 692 15.63 2.14 -45.00
N LEU A 693 15.14 0.93 -45.28
CA LEU A 693 13.72 0.72 -45.59
C LEU A 693 12.97 0.33 -44.31
N ILE A 694 12.04 1.17 -43.86
CA ILE A 694 11.13 0.86 -42.76
C ILE A 694 10.03 -0.07 -43.28
N CYS A 695 10.07 -1.32 -42.83
CA CYS A 695 9.13 -2.37 -43.16
C CYS A 695 7.99 -2.40 -42.12
N SER A 696 6.88 -1.73 -42.44
CA SER A 696 5.61 -1.81 -41.73
C SER A 696 4.61 -2.71 -42.47
N GLU A 697 3.51 -3.07 -41.81
CA GLU A 697 2.42 -3.83 -42.41
C GLU A 697 1.89 -3.11 -43.67
N GLY A 698 1.80 -3.85 -44.77
CA GLY A 698 1.31 -3.32 -46.05
C GLY A 698 2.24 -2.33 -46.77
N CYS A 699 3.47 -2.07 -46.29
CA CYS A 699 4.33 -1.03 -46.87
C CYS A 699 4.63 -1.21 -48.37
N PHE A 700 4.62 -2.45 -48.88
CA PHE A 700 4.84 -2.74 -50.30
C PHE A 700 3.63 -2.47 -51.20
N ASN A 701 2.45 -2.23 -50.61
CA ASN A 701 1.28 -1.77 -51.37
C ASN A 701 1.34 -0.26 -51.65
N SER A 702 2.22 0.47 -50.95
CA SER A 702 2.39 1.91 -51.11
C SER A 702 3.12 2.22 -52.41
N ARG A 703 2.46 2.98 -53.30
CA ARG A 703 3.03 3.43 -54.57
C ARG A 703 4.35 4.18 -54.38
N GLN A 704 4.44 5.02 -53.35
CA GLN A 704 5.63 5.80 -53.08
C GLN A 704 6.84 4.92 -52.71
N VAL A 705 6.61 3.88 -51.90
CA VAL A 705 7.63 2.90 -51.53
C VAL A 705 8.07 2.09 -52.76
N ALA A 706 7.13 1.74 -53.65
CA ALA A 706 7.43 1.06 -54.90
C ALA A 706 8.31 1.90 -55.83
N GLU A 707 7.97 3.17 -56.03
CA GLU A 707 8.75 4.12 -56.82
C GLU A 707 10.17 4.28 -56.27
N TRP A 708 10.34 4.42 -54.95
CA TRP A 708 11.65 4.50 -54.33
C TRP A 708 12.46 3.22 -54.53
N LEU A 709 11.87 2.03 -54.33
CA LEU A 709 12.59 0.77 -54.52
C LEU A 709 13.05 0.57 -55.97
N LEU A 710 12.24 0.95 -56.96
CA LEU A 710 12.64 0.96 -58.36
C LEU A 710 13.79 1.96 -58.63
N GLN A 711 13.80 3.12 -57.97
CA GLN A 711 14.90 4.09 -58.04
C GLN A 711 16.19 3.56 -57.40
N VAL A 712 16.11 2.83 -56.27
CA VAL A 712 17.29 2.20 -55.63
C VAL A 712 17.98 1.25 -56.60
N ARG A 713 17.22 0.51 -57.41
CA ARG A 713 17.80 -0.40 -58.41
C ARG A 713 18.60 0.32 -59.49
N GLN A 714 18.21 1.55 -59.84
CA GLN A 714 18.94 2.37 -60.81
C GLN A 714 20.25 2.95 -60.24
N ALA A 715 20.44 2.91 -58.92
CA ALA A 715 21.65 3.33 -58.24
C ALA A 715 22.55 2.11 -57.97
N GLU A 716 23.45 1.78 -58.91
CA GLU A 716 24.24 0.53 -58.91
C GLU A 716 25.05 0.28 -57.63
N GLN A 717 25.49 1.35 -56.94
CA GLN A 717 26.27 1.27 -55.70
C GLN A 717 25.42 1.37 -54.43
N CYS A 718 24.10 1.54 -54.56
CA CYS A 718 23.22 1.74 -53.42
C CYS A 718 22.91 0.42 -52.70
N ALA A 719 23.17 0.38 -51.40
CA ALA A 719 22.84 -0.75 -50.55
C ALA A 719 21.55 -0.50 -49.75
N LEU A 720 20.71 -1.52 -49.63
CA LEU A 720 19.45 -1.41 -48.89
C LEU A 720 19.46 -2.31 -47.66
N LEU A 721 19.10 -1.73 -46.50
CA LEU A 721 18.93 -2.44 -45.23
C LEU A 721 17.45 -2.39 -44.79
N PRO A 722 16.76 -3.55 -44.74
CA PRO A 722 15.40 -3.62 -44.22
C PRO A 722 15.38 -3.48 -42.69
N ILE A 723 14.48 -2.64 -42.19
CA ILE A 723 14.23 -2.38 -40.77
C ILE A 723 12.80 -2.79 -40.44
N ILE A 724 12.61 -3.84 -39.65
CA ILE A 724 11.27 -4.30 -39.27
C ILE A 724 10.74 -3.36 -38.18
N ALA A 725 9.68 -2.61 -38.51
CA ALA A 725 9.11 -1.57 -37.66
C ALA A 725 8.15 -2.13 -36.61
N GLU A 726 7.54 -3.29 -36.86
CA GLU A 726 6.50 -3.83 -36.00
C GLU A 726 6.32 -5.34 -36.12
N ASP A 727 5.72 -5.93 -35.08
CA ASP A 727 5.39 -7.36 -35.02
C ASP A 727 4.33 -7.78 -36.04
N GLY A 728 3.54 -6.83 -36.57
CA GLY A 728 2.53 -7.04 -37.61
C GLY A 728 3.14 -7.30 -39.00
N PHE A 729 4.39 -6.89 -39.23
CA PHE A 729 5.06 -7.10 -40.51
C PHE A 729 5.14 -8.60 -40.83
N ARG A 730 4.80 -8.95 -42.07
CA ARG A 730 4.91 -10.31 -42.60
C ARG A 730 5.82 -10.27 -43.82
N PHE A 731 6.80 -11.16 -43.83
CA PHE A 731 7.66 -11.31 -45.00
C PHE A 731 6.80 -11.67 -46.23
N PRO A 732 7.01 -11.01 -47.38
CA PRO A 732 6.20 -11.24 -48.57
C PRO A 732 6.23 -12.70 -49.03
N SER A 733 5.04 -13.27 -49.17
CA SER A 733 4.81 -14.64 -49.65
C SER A 733 4.34 -14.63 -51.10
N GLN A 734 4.16 -15.81 -51.72
CA GLN A 734 3.68 -15.86 -53.11
C GLN A 734 2.33 -15.15 -53.28
N SER A 735 1.38 -15.35 -52.34
CA SER A 735 0.09 -14.66 -52.36
C SER A 735 0.23 -13.14 -52.21
N THR A 736 1.22 -12.66 -51.47
CA THR A 736 1.52 -11.22 -51.36
C THR A 736 1.96 -10.67 -52.71
N TYR A 737 2.82 -11.38 -53.45
CA TYR A 737 3.24 -10.94 -54.78
C TYR A 737 2.07 -10.93 -55.76
N ASP A 738 1.22 -11.97 -55.73
CA ASP A 738 0.04 -12.03 -56.60
C ASP A 738 -0.92 -10.86 -56.34
N GLN A 739 -1.07 -10.45 -55.07
CA GLN A 739 -1.87 -9.27 -54.68
C GLN A 739 -1.30 -7.95 -55.23
N LEU A 740 0.02 -7.79 -55.33
CA LEU A 740 0.63 -6.59 -55.91
C LEU A 740 0.22 -6.38 -57.37
N PHE A 741 0.10 -7.46 -58.15
CA PHE A 741 -0.38 -7.39 -59.54
C PHE A 741 -1.84 -6.98 -59.67
N THR A 742 -2.64 -7.19 -58.62
CA THR A 742 -4.05 -6.79 -58.59
C THR A 742 -4.27 -5.38 -58.04
N ASN A 743 -3.24 -4.72 -57.48
CA ASN A 743 -3.37 -3.41 -56.88
C ASN A 743 -3.44 -2.30 -57.94
N PRO A 744 -4.56 -1.56 -58.07
CA PRO A 744 -4.73 -0.53 -59.09
C PRO A 744 -3.72 0.61 -58.98
N ASP A 745 -3.26 0.95 -57.76
CA ASP A 745 -2.34 2.07 -57.54
C ASP A 745 -0.92 1.81 -58.08
N LEU A 746 -0.58 0.54 -58.31
CA LEU A 746 0.74 0.08 -58.76
C LEU A 746 0.78 -0.33 -60.24
N GLN A 747 -0.35 -0.38 -60.95
CA GLN A 747 -0.43 -0.91 -62.33
C GLN A 747 0.43 -0.14 -63.35
N THR A 748 0.77 1.12 -63.07
CA THR A 748 1.60 1.94 -63.95
C THR A 748 3.10 1.72 -63.74
N LEU A 749 3.50 0.89 -62.77
CA LEU A 749 4.89 0.61 -62.42
C LEU A 749 5.33 -0.73 -63.02
N ASP A 750 6.65 -0.92 -63.15
CA ASP A 750 7.22 -2.21 -63.53
C ASP A 750 7.12 -3.19 -62.35
N LEU A 751 6.02 -3.94 -62.30
CA LEU A 751 5.67 -4.83 -61.20
C LEU A 751 6.54 -6.10 -61.16
N GLU A 752 6.97 -6.61 -62.32
CA GLU A 752 7.88 -7.75 -62.37
C GLU A 752 9.21 -7.40 -61.73
N ASP A 753 9.73 -6.22 -62.07
CA ASP A 753 10.97 -5.70 -61.54
C ASP A 753 10.85 -5.34 -60.06
N TYR A 754 9.70 -4.80 -59.65
CA TYR A 754 9.40 -4.52 -58.26
C TYR A 754 9.39 -5.78 -57.38
N VAL A 755 8.75 -6.87 -57.85
CA VAL A 755 8.74 -8.17 -57.14
C VAL A 755 10.15 -8.76 -57.01
N GLN A 756 10.98 -8.64 -58.06
CA GLN A 756 12.39 -9.05 -58.02
C GLN A 756 13.17 -8.27 -56.95
N ILE A 757 12.95 -6.95 -56.87
CA ILE A 757 13.57 -6.08 -55.87
C ILE A 757 13.17 -6.49 -54.47
N ILE A 758 11.87 -6.69 -54.20
CA ILE A 758 11.39 -7.12 -52.86
C ILE A 758 12.06 -8.44 -52.44
N LYS A 759 12.16 -9.41 -53.36
CA LYS A 759 12.87 -10.68 -53.11
C LYS A 759 14.35 -10.47 -52.79
N ALA A 760 15.00 -9.49 -53.44
CA ALA A 760 16.40 -9.15 -53.21
C ALA A 760 16.63 -8.39 -51.89
N VAL A 761 15.68 -7.53 -51.46
CA VAL A 761 15.73 -6.79 -50.19
C VAL A 761 15.94 -7.75 -49.01
N PHE A 762 15.17 -8.83 -48.96
CA PHE A 762 15.23 -9.81 -47.86
C PHE A 762 16.31 -10.88 -48.00
N GLN A 763 17.21 -10.76 -48.99
CA GLN A 763 18.50 -11.45 -48.91
C GLN A 763 19.44 -10.79 -47.89
N GLU A 764 19.15 -9.55 -47.48
CA GLU A 764 19.81 -8.90 -46.35
C GLU A 764 19.08 -9.24 -45.05
N ILE A 765 19.85 -9.48 -43.98
CA ILE A 765 19.27 -9.74 -42.65
C ILE A 765 18.70 -8.43 -42.11
N ALA A 766 17.38 -8.40 -41.93
CA ALA A 766 16.69 -7.24 -41.39
C ALA A 766 17.07 -6.98 -39.93
N VAL A 767 17.05 -5.69 -39.54
CA VAL A 767 17.18 -5.29 -38.14
C VAL A 767 15.79 -5.01 -37.60
N VAL A 768 15.44 -5.62 -36.46
CA VAL A 768 14.18 -5.31 -35.78
C VAL A 768 14.37 -4.02 -34.98
N PHE A 769 13.52 -3.04 -35.26
CA PHE A 769 13.49 -1.75 -34.57
C PHE A 769 12.02 -1.35 -34.43
N SER A 770 11.41 -1.68 -33.28
CA SER A 770 9.98 -1.49 -33.04
C SER A 770 9.70 -0.52 -31.90
N PRO A 771 9.68 0.80 -32.16
CA PRO A 771 9.38 1.80 -31.14
C PRO A 771 7.98 1.67 -30.52
N GLN A 772 7.04 0.99 -31.16
CA GLN A 772 5.73 0.75 -30.56
C GLN A 772 5.69 -0.43 -29.57
N ASN A 773 6.74 -1.26 -29.47
CA ASN A 773 6.71 -2.45 -28.62
C ASN A 773 7.06 -2.14 -27.16
N TYR A 774 6.32 -2.74 -26.21
CA TYR A 774 6.49 -2.49 -24.77
C TYR A 774 7.78 -3.12 -24.22
N SER A 775 8.28 -4.18 -24.86
CA SER A 775 9.52 -4.85 -24.48
C SER A 775 10.76 -4.12 -25.00
N SER A 776 10.61 -3.24 -25.99
CA SER A 776 11.72 -2.48 -26.56
C SER A 776 11.92 -1.21 -25.76
N THR A 777 12.65 -1.29 -24.64
CA THR A 777 12.99 -0.11 -23.81
C THR A 777 13.84 0.90 -24.59
N ALA A 778 13.99 2.12 -24.07
CA ALA A 778 14.88 3.12 -24.67
C ALA A 778 16.32 2.58 -24.86
N GLU A 779 16.81 1.75 -23.93
CA GLU A 779 18.13 1.10 -24.01
C GLU A 779 18.19 0.06 -25.15
N ASP A 780 17.15 -0.77 -25.32
CA ASP A 780 17.06 -1.72 -26.44
C ASP A 780 17.06 -0.96 -27.78
N LEU A 781 16.24 0.09 -27.92
CA LEU A 781 16.21 0.88 -29.14
C LEU A 781 17.57 1.54 -29.45
N GLU A 782 18.28 2.03 -28.43
CA GLU A 782 19.61 2.60 -28.58
C GLU A 782 20.62 1.55 -29.07
N LEU A 783 20.53 0.32 -28.56
CA LEU A 783 21.33 -0.82 -29.01
C LEU A 783 21.02 -1.18 -30.47
N ARG A 784 19.74 -1.26 -30.84
CA ARG A 784 19.30 -1.55 -32.22
C ARG A 784 19.73 -0.44 -33.19
N ALA A 785 19.62 0.82 -32.80
CA ALA A 785 20.13 1.94 -33.58
C ALA A 785 21.66 1.88 -33.74
N THR A 786 22.39 1.43 -32.72
CA THR A 786 23.84 1.18 -32.79
C THR A 786 24.15 0.06 -33.79
N GLN A 787 23.36 -1.01 -33.80
CA GLN A 787 23.47 -2.09 -34.79
C GLN A 787 23.22 -1.59 -36.22
N VAL A 788 22.23 -0.73 -36.43
CA VAL A 788 21.98 -0.09 -37.74
C VAL A 788 23.18 0.77 -38.18
N ALA A 789 23.68 1.64 -37.30
CA ALA A 789 24.85 2.48 -37.60
C ALA A 789 26.10 1.63 -37.92
N TRP A 790 26.33 0.55 -37.19
CA TRP A 790 27.43 -0.38 -37.43
C TRP A 790 27.29 -1.11 -38.78
N ARG A 791 26.07 -1.49 -39.17
CA ARG A 791 25.80 -2.10 -40.49
C ARG A 791 26.12 -1.13 -41.62
N LEU A 792 25.76 0.15 -41.46
CA LEU A 792 26.08 1.19 -42.43
C LEU A 792 27.59 1.42 -42.59
N SER A 793 28.38 1.31 -41.51
CA SER A 793 29.83 1.54 -41.57
C SER A 793 30.66 0.37 -42.10
N ASN A 794 30.18 -0.88 -41.99
CA ASN A 794 30.95 -2.08 -42.34
C ASN A 794 30.68 -2.60 -43.77
N GLY A 795 30.03 -1.79 -44.62
CA GLY A 795 29.80 -2.10 -46.03
C GLY A 795 28.64 -3.09 -46.24
N LEU A 796 27.49 -2.57 -46.66
CA LEU A 796 26.37 -3.38 -47.12
C LEU A 796 26.56 -3.73 -48.61
N LYS A 797 26.08 -4.91 -49.02
CA LYS A 797 26.12 -5.28 -50.44
C LYS A 797 25.09 -4.46 -51.24
N PRO A 798 25.48 -3.89 -52.39
CA PRO A 798 24.55 -3.17 -53.27
C PRO A 798 23.36 -4.03 -53.67
N LEU A 799 22.19 -3.42 -53.82
CA LEU A 799 20.95 -4.12 -54.17
C LEU A 799 21.02 -4.74 -55.57
N ALA A 800 21.65 -4.08 -56.54
CA ALA A 800 21.84 -4.58 -57.90
C ALA A 800 22.57 -5.94 -57.92
N ALA A 801 23.66 -6.07 -57.15
CA ALA A 801 24.42 -7.32 -57.02
C ALA A 801 23.62 -8.48 -56.40
N LYS A 802 22.54 -8.19 -55.66
CA LYS A 802 21.64 -9.22 -55.08
C LYS A 802 20.55 -9.67 -56.06
N ALA A 803 20.13 -8.79 -56.96
CA ALA A 803 19.11 -9.07 -57.96
C ALA A 803 19.64 -9.96 -59.10
N GLU A 804 20.90 -9.78 -59.52
CA GLU A 804 21.51 -10.52 -60.65
C GLU A 804 21.76 -12.01 -60.37
N LYS A 805 21.90 -12.40 -59.11
CA LYS A 805 22.34 -13.75 -58.71
C LYS A 805 21.33 -14.88 -59.01
N LYS A 806 20.15 -14.57 -59.54
CA LYS A 806 19.08 -15.55 -59.82
C LYS A 806 18.81 -15.80 -61.31
N GLN A 807 19.32 -14.97 -62.22
CA GLN A 807 19.16 -15.19 -63.67
C GLN A 807 20.12 -16.26 -64.25
N SER A 808 21.13 -16.70 -63.51
CA SER A 808 22.11 -17.70 -63.97
C SER A 808 21.79 -19.16 -63.60
N THR A 809 20.57 -19.47 -63.13
CA THR A 809 20.14 -20.85 -62.82
C THR A 809 18.79 -21.16 -63.46
N SER A 810 18.76 -21.24 -64.78
CA SER A 810 17.66 -21.88 -65.52
C SER A 810 18.20 -22.73 -66.65
N GLU A 811 18.92 -23.81 -66.29
CA GLU A 811 19.13 -24.98 -67.15
C GLU A 811 19.57 -26.15 -66.25
N GLY A 812 18.74 -27.21 -66.17
CA GLY A 812 19.18 -28.53 -65.71
C GLY A 812 18.53 -29.12 -64.45
N SER A 813 17.71 -30.15 -64.71
CA SER A 813 17.35 -31.33 -63.92
C SER A 813 16.51 -31.21 -62.63
N GLN A 814 15.39 -31.94 -62.69
CA GLN A 814 14.74 -32.64 -61.59
C GLN A 814 15.76 -33.30 -60.65
N ASP A 815 15.65 -33.04 -59.34
CA ASP A 815 15.54 -34.11 -58.34
C ASP A 815 15.12 -33.52 -56.99
N ASP A 816 14.17 -34.21 -56.36
CA ASP A 816 13.74 -34.01 -54.98
C ASP A 816 14.92 -34.13 -54.02
N ASN A 817 15.04 -33.19 -53.07
CA ASN A 817 15.26 -33.53 -51.66
C ASN A 817 15.13 -32.30 -50.75
N LEU A 818 14.18 -32.40 -49.82
CA LEU A 818 14.13 -31.61 -48.59
C LEU A 818 15.50 -31.65 -47.89
N VAL A 819 16.11 -30.49 -47.66
CA VAL A 819 17.11 -30.33 -46.59
C VAL A 819 16.82 -29.05 -45.81
N CYS A 820 16.24 -29.24 -44.63
CA CYS A 820 16.16 -28.25 -43.55
C CYS A 820 17.56 -27.73 -43.21
N THR A 821 17.77 -26.42 -43.28
CA THR A 821 19.00 -25.79 -42.77
C THR A 821 18.71 -25.11 -41.43
N LYS A 822 19.35 -25.63 -40.39
CA LYS A 822 19.39 -25.15 -39.00
C LYS A 822 19.54 -23.63 -38.87
N VAL A 823 18.61 -23.00 -38.16
CA VAL A 823 18.80 -21.68 -37.55
C VAL A 823 19.75 -21.84 -36.37
N ARG A 824 20.93 -21.23 -36.46
CA ARG A 824 21.88 -21.12 -35.34
C ARG A 824 21.64 -19.77 -34.66
N THR A 825 20.84 -19.77 -33.61
CA THR A 825 20.66 -18.61 -32.74
C THR A 825 21.98 -18.34 -32.01
N VAL A 826 22.69 -17.28 -32.40
CA VAL A 826 23.79 -16.74 -31.59
C VAL A 826 23.15 -15.73 -30.65
N ILE A 827 23.00 -16.15 -29.39
CA ILE A 827 22.69 -15.27 -28.28
C ILE A 827 24.00 -14.53 -27.93
N MET A 828 23.98 -13.21 -28.04
CA MET A 828 24.75 -12.32 -27.16
C MET A 828 23.75 -11.40 -26.47
#